data_AF-A0A4V2LV38-F1
#
_entry.id   AF-A0A4V2LV38-F1
#
_cell.length_a   1.000
_cell.length_b   1.000
_cell.length_c   1.000
_cell.angle_alpha   90.00
_cell.angle_beta   90.00
_cell.angle_gamma   90.00
#
_symmetry.space_group_name_H-M   'P 1'
#
loop_
_entity.id
_entity.type
_entity.pdbx_description
1 polymer ?
#
loop_
_entity_poly.entity_id
_entity_poly.type
_entity_poly.pdbx_seq_one_letter_code
_entity_poly.pdbx_strand_id
1 'polypeptide(L)'
;MADHTAPHHPHPPRNRIRTALAALTGTALAAGAISIVTLAGTATPARAAGLSPFDIVGRGATVPFIEHEAENAAHNGTRIGPDRRYGTLPSEASGREAVTLDAVGEYVEFTLTAPANAVTFRYSLPDNAAGTGRDASIDLRANGTLVRAVPVTSKYGWYYGGYPFNNNPGDSNPHHFYDEARTLFGTTYPTGTKIRLQVSSTAQSPTFTIDLADFELVAAPIAKPANVFDVVTDFGADPTGATDSTARFQAAVDAGRAQGRAVWIPPGNFTLWDHVVVDGVTLRGAGPWYSVLGGRHPTDRKRAAGIYGKYVNGGGYRGEIRPHEAGGPSRNVVLRDFAIIGDIRERVDEDQVNAIGGAMSDSVVDNVWMQHTKVGAWMDGPMDNFTIRNSRILDQTADGVNFHWGVTNSTVTNTFVRNTGDDALAMWADTVPNVGNSFTRNTIGVTILANHLVTYGGRDIRITDNVTADSVTNGGGIHVANRYTGVHGPTAVAGTITVARNTLIRNGNSDYNWRFGVGAIWFSALNEPIQGASIVVSDTDILDSSYAALHWIEGATSGISFTNVRIDGAGTYALQVQAPSQVSFTNVRATGIAQSTPIHNCVGSGFQITQGTGNSGWYTSTPYCGPWPEPQWGGGPTSPPPPTTTPPTTPPPTTPPPGGNLAQGRPVVATSHNQSYVAGNAVDGNPGSYWESANSAFPQTLTVDLGSARSVDRVVLKLPAGWERRTQTLSVLGSTDGNSWTSLAGSAGRVFDPASGNTVSIGLTAGDRRFVRLSITGNTGWPAAQVAEFEVYGGSTPPPTTPPPTTTPPPAGNLALGRPVTATSHTDVYTATNTVDGNANTYWESANNAFPQTITVDLGTARQVGRVVLKLPPASAWQTRTQTLSVLGSTDGNTWTTLAGSAGRTFDPASGNTVSINLPAGDRRYLRLNVTGNTGWPAAQLAEFEVHAS
;
A
#
# COMPACT_ATOMS: atom_id res chain seq x y z
N MET A 1 -25.53 20.13 -2.97
CA MET A 1 -25.44 21.38 -2.20
C MET A 1 -26.81 22.03 -2.17
N ALA A 2 -27.31 22.37 -0.99
CA ALA A 2 -28.56 23.12 -0.83
C ALA A 2 -28.25 24.62 -0.91
N ASP A 3 -28.98 25.27 -1.80
CA ASP A 3 -28.89 26.66 -2.20
C ASP A 3 -29.41 27.57 -1.07
N HIS A 4 -28.57 28.47 -0.56
CA HIS A 4 -28.99 29.53 0.35
C HIS A 4 -28.76 30.88 -0.31
N THR A 5 -29.72 31.26 -1.13
CA THR A 5 -29.92 32.64 -1.56
C THR A 5 -30.69 33.41 -0.47
N ALA A 6 -30.12 34.51 -0.02
CA ALA A 6 -30.83 35.56 0.71
C ALA A 6 -30.36 36.95 0.22
N PRO A 7 -31.25 37.97 0.22
CA PRO A 7 -31.33 38.92 -0.89
C PRO A 7 -30.51 40.19 -0.71
N HIS A 8 -30.13 40.77 -1.85
CA HIS A 8 -29.54 42.08 -2.00
C HIS A 8 -30.46 43.22 -1.51
N HIS A 9 -29.87 44.16 -0.77
CA HIS A 9 -30.36 45.54 -0.69
C HIS A 9 -29.31 46.52 -1.28
N PRO A 10 -29.76 47.59 -1.98
CA PRO A 10 -28.89 48.43 -2.80
C PRO A 10 -28.34 49.62 -2.00
N HIS A 11 -27.08 49.99 -2.25
CA HIS A 11 -26.55 51.31 -1.88
C HIS A 11 -26.14 52.11 -3.14
N PRO A 12 -26.40 53.43 -3.16
CA PRO A 12 -26.35 54.29 -4.35
C PRO A 12 -24.92 54.80 -4.67
N PRO A 13 -24.70 55.49 -5.82
CA PRO A 13 -23.42 55.49 -6.49
C PRO A 13 -22.52 56.71 -6.23
N ARG A 14 -21.21 56.47 -6.46
CA ARG A 14 -20.15 57.35 -6.97
C ARG A 14 -19.72 58.58 -6.14
N ASN A 15 -18.41 58.66 -5.91
CA ASN A 15 -17.62 59.79 -6.41
C ASN A 15 -16.17 59.41 -6.72
N ARG A 16 -15.75 59.75 -7.95
CA ARG A 16 -14.38 59.68 -8.46
C ARG A 16 -13.66 60.97 -8.08
N ILE A 17 -12.45 60.88 -7.55
CA ILE A 17 -11.47 61.97 -7.65
C ILE A 17 -10.22 61.40 -8.32
N ARG A 18 -9.93 61.97 -9.50
CA ARG A 18 -8.69 61.83 -10.24
C ARG A 18 -7.72 62.88 -9.70
N THR A 19 -6.47 62.49 -9.46
CA THR A 19 -5.33 63.40 -9.52
C THR A 19 -4.19 62.69 -10.24
N ALA A 20 -3.93 63.18 -11.45
CA ALA A 20 -2.70 62.96 -12.18
C ALA A 20 -1.64 63.94 -11.69
N LEU A 21 -0.37 63.55 -11.70
CA LEU A 21 0.72 64.48 -12.05
C LEU A 21 1.91 63.70 -12.61
N ALA A 22 2.57 64.35 -13.58
CA ALA A 22 3.44 63.77 -14.58
C ALA A 22 4.93 63.85 -14.24
N ALA A 23 5.66 63.02 -14.99
CA ALA A 23 7.08 62.97 -15.33
C ALA A 23 7.98 64.19 -15.07
N LEU A 24 9.25 63.89 -14.75
CA LEU A 24 10.40 64.62 -15.28
C LEU A 24 11.62 63.71 -15.43
N THR A 25 12.18 63.75 -16.63
CA THR A 25 13.39 63.09 -17.12
C THR A 25 14.65 63.82 -16.64
N GLY A 26 15.75 63.08 -16.46
CA GLY A 26 17.09 63.65 -16.25
C GLY A 26 18.19 62.59 -16.35
N THR A 27 18.81 62.49 -17.52
CA THR A 27 20.05 61.74 -17.77
C THR A 27 21.26 62.54 -17.29
N ALA A 28 22.18 61.89 -16.55
CA ALA A 28 23.57 62.35 -16.42
C ALA A 28 24.50 61.14 -16.18
N LEU A 29 25.44 60.94 -17.11
CA LEU A 29 26.60 60.06 -16.96
C LEU A 29 27.58 60.67 -15.96
N ALA A 30 28.08 59.86 -15.02
CA ALA A 30 29.36 60.08 -14.38
C ALA A 30 30.01 58.74 -14.01
N ALA A 31 31.17 58.49 -14.60
CA ALA A 31 32.05 57.38 -14.27
C ALA A 31 32.55 57.52 -12.82
N GLY A 32 32.45 56.44 -12.04
CA GLY A 32 32.94 56.37 -10.66
C GLY A 32 33.41 54.95 -10.36
N ALA A 33 34.70 54.83 -10.08
CA ALA A 33 35.48 53.66 -9.73
C ALA A 33 34.71 52.45 -9.14
N ILE A 34 34.87 51.31 -9.80
CA ILE A 34 34.57 49.98 -9.26
C ILE A 34 35.48 49.76 -8.04
N SER A 35 34.93 49.95 -6.84
CA SER A 35 35.48 49.36 -5.62
C SER A 35 34.89 47.97 -5.50
N ILE A 36 35.68 46.96 -5.85
CA ILE A 36 35.37 45.56 -5.54
C ILE A 36 35.41 45.43 -4.02
N VAL A 37 34.25 45.51 -3.38
CA VAL A 37 34.09 44.96 -2.03
C VAL A 37 33.88 43.47 -2.21
N THR A 38 34.97 42.70 -2.10
CA THR A 38 34.91 41.27 -1.84
C THR A 38 34.31 41.07 -0.45
N LEU A 39 32.97 41.10 -0.35
CA LEU A 39 32.29 40.44 0.74
C LEU A 39 32.47 38.93 0.54
N ALA A 40 33.58 38.41 1.05
CA ALA A 40 33.66 37.03 1.49
C ALA A 40 32.72 36.86 2.69
N GLY A 41 31.41 36.96 2.44
CA GLY A 41 30.40 36.46 3.34
C GLY A 41 30.49 34.95 3.23
N THR A 42 31.08 34.29 4.23
CA THR A 42 30.81 32.89 4.48
C THR A 42 29.30 32.79 4.67
N ALA A 43 28.59 32.37 3.61
CA ALA A 43 27.19 32.03 3.71
C ALA A 43 27.08 31.01 4.84
N THR A 44 26.42 31.40 5.93
CA THR A 44 25.89 30.41 6.87
C THR A 44 25.02 29.47 6.05
N PRO A 45 25.24 28.14 6.10
CA PRO A 45 24.37 27.22 5.39
C PRO A 45 22.96 27.41 5.96
N ALA A 46 22.04 27.91 5.13
CA ALA A 46 20.63 27.73 5.39
C ALA A 46 20.40 26.22 5.47
N ARG A 47 19.99 25.74 6.65
CA ARG A 47 19.79 24.33 6.96
C ARG A 47 18.93 23.67 5.87
N ALA A 48 19.31 22.46 5.46
CA ALA A 48 18.51 21.61 4.58
C ALA A 48 17.10 21.39 5.13
N ALA A 49 16.10 21.28 4.26
CA ALA A 49 14.77 20.77 4.55
C ALA A 49 14.84 19.31 5.00
N GLY A 50 15.06 19.13 6.29
CA GLY A 50 14.46 18.12 7.15
C GLY A 50 14.34 16.67 6.66
N LEU A 51 13.42 15.98 7.33
CA LEU A 51 13.17 14.55 7.28
C LEU A 51 12.43 14.12 5.99
N SER A 52 12.94 13.13 5.25
CA SER A 52 12.21 12.52 4.13
C SER A 52 11.15 11.51 4.64
N PRO A 53 9.99 11.39 3.99
CA PRO A 53 9.05 10.31 4.30
C PRO A 53 9.64 8.91 4.10
N PHE A 54 10.65 8.75 3.24
CA PHE A 54 11.28 7.44 2.98
C PHE A 54 12.35 7.05 4.01
N ASP A 55 12.78 7.99 4.86
CA ASP A 55 13.71 7.68 5.95
C ASP A 55 13.02 7.00 7.15
N ILE A 56 11.68 6.91 7.13
CA ILE A 56 10.89 6.31 8.20
C ILE A 56 10.81 4.81 8.03
N VAL A 57 11.66 4.08 8.76
CA VAL A 57 11.71 2.62 8.70
C VAL A 57 10.47 1.97 9.32
N GLY A 58 9.91 0.97 8.64
CA GLY A 58 8.85 0.09 9.16
C GLY A 58 7.42 0.56 8.91
N ARG A 59 7.25 1.82 8.48
CA ARG A 59 5.99 2.44 8.05
C ARG A 59 6.10 2.87 6.60
N GLY A 60 5.00 3.30 6.01
CA GLY A 60 4.96 3.79 4.64
C GLY A 60 4.96 2.69 3.60
N ALA A 61 4.83 3.09 2.34
CA ALA A 61 4.90 2.20 1.19
C ALA A 61 6.35 1.77 0.95
N THR A 62 6.51 0.50 0.61
CA THR A 62 7.74 -0.02 -0.01
C THR A 62 7.67 0.28 -1.49
N VAL A 63 8.52 1.20 -1.93
CA VAL A 63 8.60 1.66 -3.32
C VAL A 63 9.83 1.06 -4.02
N PRO A 64 9.79 0.88 -5.36
CA PRO A 64 10.91 0.32 -6.12
C PRO A 64 11.94 1.37 -6.57
N PHE A 65 11.78 2.62 -6.16
CA PHE A 65 12.66 3.73 -6.51
C PHE A 65 13.40 4.29 -5.29
N ILE A 66 14.46 5.06 -5.54
CA ILE A 66 15.12 5.91 -4.55
C ILE A 66 14.88 7.36 -4.93
N GLU A 67 14.30 8.13 -4.02
CA GLU A 67 14.04 9.56 -4.16
C GLU A 67 15.29 10.38 -3.79
N HIS A 68 15.53 11.43 -4.55
CA HIS A 68 16.56 12.43 -4.29
C HIS A 68 15.97 13.83 -4.43
N GLU A 69 16.07 14.62 -3.35
CA GLU A 69 15.66 16.03 -3.35
C GLU A 69 16.65 16.90 -4.13
N ALA A 70 16.16 17.81 -4.96
CA ALA A 70 16.97 18.64 -5.85
C ALA A 70 17.85 19.63 -5.09
N GLU A 71 17.35 20.18 -4.00
CA GLU A 71 18.06 21.14 -3.15
C GLU A 71 19.22 20.50 -2.36
N ASN A 72 19.27 19.17 -2.31
CA ASN A 72 20.38 18.40 -1.75
C ASN A 72 21.38 17.92 -2.82
N ALA A 73 21.06 18.12 -4.11
CA ALA A 73 21.91 17.74 -5.23
C ALA A 73 22.87 18.87 -5.64
N ALA A 74 23.86 18.56 -6.47
CA ALA A 74 24.75 19.59 -7.01
C ALA A 74 23.98 20.42 -8.06
N HIS A 75 23.93 21.74 -7.91
CA HIS A 75 23.24 22.61 -8.85
C HIS A 75 24.00 23.92 -9.05
N ASN A 76 23.69 24.62 -10.14
CA ASN A 76 24.14 26.00 -10.40
C ASN A 76 22.99 26.97 -10.66
N GLY A 77 21.73 26.53 -10.51
CA GLY A 77 20.56 27.42 -10.43
C GLY A 77 20.31 27.94 -9.00
N THR A 78 19.12 28.50 -8.79
CA THR A 78 18.72 29.15 -7.53
C THR A 78 17.89 28.22 -6.65
N ARG A 79 18.37 27.94 -5.43
CA ARG A 79 17.57 27.25 -4.41
C ARG A 79 16.45 28.16 -3.89
N ILE A 80 15.23 27.65 -3.79
CA ILE A 80 14.06 28.34 -3.24
C ILE A 80 13.54 27.62 -1.99
N GLY A 81 12.87 28.35 -1.10
CA GLY A 81 12.36 27.82 0.16
C GLY A 81 13.39 27.83 1.31
N PRO A 82 13.03 27.23 2.48
CA PRO A 82 11.74 26.61 2.77
C PRO A 82 10.63 27.65 3.00
N ASP A 83 9.46 27.47 2.40
CA ASP A 83 8.24 28.24 2.70
C ASP A 83 7.02 27.31 2.70
N ARG A 84 6.06 27.50 3.62
CA ARG A 84 4.83 26.69 3.70
C ARG A 84 3.57 27.49 3.47
N ARG A 85 3.69 28.79 3.14
CA ARG A 85 2.53 29.63 2.84
C ARG A 85 1.87 29.16 1.55
N TYR A 86 0.59 28.81 1.64
CA TYR A 86 -0.23 28.50 0.49
C TYR A 86 -0.11 29.58 -0.59
N GLY A 87 -0.04 29.14 -1.84
CA GLY A 87 0.13 30.02 -3.00
C GLY A 87 1.57 30.42 -3.30
N THR A 88 2.55 29.84 -2.61
CA THR A 88 3.98 30.00 -2.93
C THR A 88 4.52 28.72 -3.55
N LEU A 89 5.41 28.85 -4.55
CA LEU A 89 6.01 27.70 -5.22
C LEU A 89 6.70 26.73 -4.24
N PRO A 90 7.54 27.18 -3.27
CA PRO A 90 8.15 26.26 -2.31
C PRO A 90 7.14 25.53 -1.41
N SER A 91 5.94 26.10 -1.17
CA SER A 91 4.95 25.43 -0.31
C SER A 91 4.44 24.11 -0.87
N GLU A 92 4.53 23.89 -2.18
CA GLU A 92 4.11 22.65 -2.82
C GLU A 92 5.30 21.77 -3.23
N ALA A 93 6.53 22.18 -2.93
CA ALA A 93 7.72 21.35 -3.12
C ALA A 93 7.84 20.30 -2.00
N SER A 94 8.39 19.12 -2.30
CA SER A 94 8.79 18.18 -1.25
C SER A 94 9.82 18.84 -0.34
N GLY A 95 9.74 18.59 0.97
CA GLY A 95 10.62 19.27 1.93
C GLY A 95 10.37 20.78 2.04
N ARG A 96 9.53 21.35 1.19
CA ARG A 96 9.23 22.77 1.01
C ARG A 96 10.33 23.57 0.32
N GLU A 97 11.24 22.90 -0.39
CA GLU A 97 12.37 23.51 -1.07
C GLU A 97 12.54 22.93 -2.47
N ALA A 98 13.14 23.68 -3.38
CA ALA A 98 13.40 23.22 -4.74
C ALA A 98 14.55 24.03 -5.36
N VAL A 99 14.91 23.74 -6.61
CA VAL A 99 15.90 24.50 -7.37
C VAL A 99 15.29 25.03 -8.67
N THR A 100 15.26 26.35 -8.83
CA THR A 100 14.84 27.02 -10.07
C THR A 100 16.04 27.26 -11.00
N LEU A 101 15.87 26.86 -12.27
CA LEU A 101 16.79 27.03 -13.37
C LEU A 101 16.20 28.04 -14.37
N ASP A 102 16.89 29.13 -14.68
CA ASP A 102 16.40 30.23 -15.53
C ASP A 102 17.35 30.62 -16.67
N ALA A 103 18.49 29.93 -16.80
CA ALA A 103 19.45 30.16 -17.86
C ALA A 103 19.90 28.87 -18.57
N VAL A 104 20.26 28.99 -19.85
CA VAL A 104 20.82 27.89 -20.64
C VAL A 104 22.12 27.40 -19.99
N GLY A 105 22.21 26.09 -19.77
CA GLY A 105 23.33 25.44 -19.12
C GLY A 105 23.18 25.28 -17.60
N GLU A 106 22.15 25.88 -16.99
CA GLU A 106 21.81 25.60 -15.59
C GLU A 106 21.24 24.21 -15.41
N TYR A 107 21.51 23.61 -14.26
CA TYR A 107 21.18 22.23 -13.98
C TYR A 107 20.98 21.90 -12.50
N VAL A 108 20.34 20.75 -12.29
CA VAL A 108 20.44 19.93 -11.08
C VAL A 108 21.08 18.59 -11.45
N GLU A 109 22.10 18.16 -10.70
CA GLU A 109 22.89 16.96 -10.94
C GLU A 109 22.86 16.02 -9.73
N PHE A 110 22.07 14.95 -9.89
CA PHE A 110 21.90 13.87 -8.93
C PHE A 110 23.04 12.85 -9.07
N THR A 111 23.36 12.19 -7.95
CA THR A 111 24.30 11.06 -7.95
C THR A 111 23.54 9.80 -7.58
N LEU A 112 23.51 8.82 -8.47
CA LEU A 112 22.81 7.56 -8.21
C LEU A 112 23.41 6.85 -6.99
N THR A 113 22.58 6.50 -6.02
CA THR A 113 22.96 5.70 -4.84
C THR A 113 22.73 4.19 -5.07
N ALA A 114 21.87 3.84 -6.04
CA ALA A 114 21.66 2.48 -6.54
C ALA A 114 21.65 2.46 -8.08
N PRO A 115 21.82 1.29 -8.73
CA PRO A 115 21.63 1.18 -10.16
C PRO A 115 20.21 1.58 -10.57
N ALA A 116 20.09 2.30 -11.69
CA ALA A 116 18.79 2.73 -12.22
C ALA A 116 18.79 2.73 -13.74
N ASN A 117 17.63 2.42 -14.34
CA ASN A 117 17.40 2.48 -15.78
C ASN A 117 16.22 3.39 -16.16
N ALA A 118 15.62 4.06 -15.16
CA ALA A 118 14.52 4.99 -15.31
C ALA A 118 14.62 6.14 -14.30
N VAL A 119 13.97 7.26 -14.65
CA VAL A 119 13.76 8.39 -13.75
C VAL A 119 12.34 8.90 -13.87
N THR A 120 11.74 9.24 -12.74
CA THR A 120 10.63 10.19 -12.64
C THR A 120 11.16 11.44 -11.96
N PHE A 121 10.88 12.63 -12.45
CA PHE A 121 11.27 13.85 -11.76
C PHE A 121 10.09 14.81 -11.66
N ARG A 122 9.99 15.47 -10.51
CA ARG A 122 8.95 16.45 -10.23
C ARG A 122 9.47 17.84 -10.53
N TYR A 123 8.69 18.60 -11.27
CA TYR A 123 9.09 19.89 -11.80
C TYR A 123 7.92 20.86 -11.85
N SER A 124 8.22 22.15 -12.02
CA SER A 124 7.23 23.18 -12.34
C SER A 124 7.75 24.07 -13.45
N LEU A 125 6.88 24.40 -14.40
CA LEU A 125 7.06 25.48 -15.37
C LEU A 125 6.00 26.53 -15.08
N PRO A 126 6.28 27.83 -15.29
CA PRO A 126 5.25 28.86 -15.19
C PRO A 126 4.15 28.61 -16.22
N ASP A 127 2.91 28.93 -15.86
CA ASP A 127 1.79 28.87 -16.79
C ASP A 127 1.92 29.89 -17.94
N ASN A 128 1.10 29.76 -18.97
CA ASN A 128 0.94 30.76 -20.01
C ASN A 128 -0.15 31.78 -19.64
N ALA A 129 -0.23 32.91 -20.35
CA ALA A 129 -1.20 33.96 -20.03
C ALA A 129 -2.68 33.57 -20.25
N ALA A 130 -2.94 32.48 -20.96
CA ALA A 130 -4.28 31.97 -21.25
C ALA A 130 -4.72 30.85 -20.30
N GLY A 131 -3.86 30.39 -19.39
CA GLY A 131 -4.16 29.29 -18.48
C GLY A 131 -4.24 27.91 -19.14
N THR A 132 -3.67 27.77 -20.33
CA THR A 132 -3.68 26.50 -21.09
C THR A 132 -2.36 25.72 -21.00
N GLY A 133 -1.42 26.21 -20.20
CA GLY A 133 -0.10 25.64 -20.02
C GLY A 133 0.88 25.90 -21.17
N ARG A 134 2.14 25.53 -20.97
CA ARG A 134 3.19 25.57 -21.98
C ARG A 134 3.91 24.24 -22.04
N ASP A 135 4.39 23.89 -23.23
CA ASP A 135 5.30 22.76 -23.42
C ASP A 135 6.74 23.27 -23.54
N ALA A 136 7.67 22.53 -22.93
CA ALA A 136 9.10 22.74 -23.03
C ALA A 136 9.85 21.40 -23.05
N SER A 137 11.17 21.46 -23.06
CA SER A 137 12.01 20.28 -22.90
C SER A 137 13.18 20.56 -21.97
N ILE A 138 13.58 19.54 -21.22
CA ILE A 138 14.77 19.57 -20.36
C ILE A 138 15.72 18.45 -20.77
N ASP A 139 17.01 18.76 -20.89
CA ASP A 139 18.01 17.75 -21.24
C ASP A 139 18.23 16.81 -20.04
N LEU A 140 18.09 15.51 -20.28
CA LEU A 140 18.52 14.47 -19.37
C LEU A 140 19.90 13.98 -19.80
N ARG A 141 20.89 14.10 -18.92
CA ARG A 141 22.28 13.75 -19.21
C ARG A 141 22.82 12.75 -18.19
N ALA A 142 23.70 11.86 -18.64
CA ALA A 142 24.43 10.92 -17.79
C ALA A 142 25.94 11.15 -17.95
N ASN A 143 26.64 11.43 -16.85
CA ASN A 143 28.05 11.81 -16.83
C ASN A 143 28.37 12.90 -17.88
N GLY A 144 27.51 13.92 -17.97
CA GLY A 144 27.61 15.03 -18.92
C GLY A 144 27.13 14.75 -20.35
N THR A 145 26.99 13.47 -20.72
CA THR A 145 26.54 13.07 -22.07
C THR A 145 25.03 13.17 -22.18
N LEU A 146 24.52 13.77 -23.26
CA LEU A 146 23.07 13.84 -23.51
C LEU A 146 22.50 12.43 -23.72
N VAL A 147 21.51 12.06 -22.91
CA VAL A 147 20.72 10.84 -23.09
C VAL A 147 19.52 11.13 -23.97
N ARG A 148 18.74 12.18 -23.64
CA ARG A 148 17.61 12.70 -24.43
C ARG A 148 17.13 14.04 -23.91
N ALA A 149 16.39 14.78 -24.75
CA ALA A 149 15.54 15.86 -24.31
C ALA A 149 14.19 15.28 -23.86
N VAL A 150 13.80 15.51 -22.60
CA VAL A 150 12.54 15.02 -22.01
C VAL A 150 11.48 16.11 -22.15
N PRO A 151 10.31 15.83 -22.77
CA PRO A 151 9.20 16.76 -22.79
C PRO A 151 8.67 17.02 -21.38
N VAL A 152 8.40 18.29 -21.08
CA VAL A 152 7.83 18.76 -19.83
C VAL A 152 6.75 19.81 -20.14
N THR A 153 5.72 19.93 -19.31
CA THR A 153 4.58 20.81 -19.56
C THR A 153 4.01 21.39 -18.27
N SER A 154 3.36 22.56 -18.33
CA SER A 154 2.57 23.09 -17.20
C SER A 154 1.06 22.84 -17.34
N LYS A 155 0.66 22.09 -18.36
CA LYS A 155 -0.74 21.86 -18.75
C LYS A 155 -1.60 21.15 -17.70
N TYR A 156 -0.97 20.37 -16.83
CA TYR A 156 -1.63 19.59 -15.77
C TYR A 156 -1.50 20.23 -14.39
N GLY A 157 -0.76 21.33 -14.28
CA GLY A 157 -0.69 22.15 -13.06
C GLY A 157 -1.41 23.48 -13.23
N TRP A 158 -1.23 24.36 -12.24
CA TRP A 158 -1.74 25.72 -12.17
C TRP A 158 -3.26 25.84 -12.13
N TYR A 159 -3.78 25.86 -10.91
CA TYR A 159 -5.14 26.28 -10.57
C TYR A 159 -5.12 27.65 -9.88
N TYR A 160 -6.23 28.37 -9.99
CA TYR A 160 -6.39 29.72 -9.46
C TYR A 160 -7.79 29.89 -8.84
N GLY A 161 -7.92 30.94 -8.02
CA GLY A 161 -9.17 31.34 -7.39
C GLY A 161 -9.50 30.55 -6.11
N GLY A 162 -10.75 30.70 -5.67
CA GLY A 162 -11.35 29.82 -4.67
C GLY A 162 -12.14 28.69 -5.32
N TYR A 163 -12.54 27.68 -4.55
CA TYR A 163 -13.34 26.57 -5.07
C TYR A 163 -14.73 27.02 -5.58
N PRO A 164 -15.23 26.54 -6.74
CA PRO A 164 -14.57 25.65 -7.69
C PRO A 164 -13.42 26.34 -8.40
N PHE A 165 -12.26 25.66 -8.44
CA PHE A 165 -11.04 26.22 -9.01
C PHE A 165 -11.17 26.44 -10.52
N ASN A 166 -10.41 27.39 -11.02
CA ASN A 166 -10.33 27.69 -12.45
C ASN A 166 -8.87 27.74 -12.91
N ASN A 167 -8.66 27.89 -14.22
CA ASN A 167 -7.34 28.01 -14.82
C ASN A 167 -7.16 29.43 -15.38
N ASN A 168 -7.50 30.48 -14.62
CA ASN A 168 -7.34 31.87 -15.04
C ASN A 168 -6.16 32.54 -14.29
N PRO A 169 -4.99 32.73 -14.94
CA PRO A 169 -3.80 33.29 -14.30
C PRO A 169 -3.95 34.69 -13.71
N GLY A 170 -5.01 35.42 -14.10
CA GLY A 170 -5.33 36.73 -13.53
C GLY A 170 -5.96 36.69 -12.14
N ASP A 171 -6.40 35.52 -11.67
CA ASP A 171 -7.05 35.35 -10.38
C ASP A 171 -6.03 35.12 -9.24
N SER A 172 -6.47 35.26 -7.99
CA SER A 172 -5.62 35.06 -6.80
C SER A 172 -5.37 33.58 -6.49
N ASN A 173 -4.48 33.29 -5.53
CA ASN A 173 -4.24 31.94 -4.99
C ASN A 173 -3.83 30.92 -6.06
N PRO A 174 -2.73 31.15 -6.81
CA PRO A 174 -2.24 30.13 -7.72
C PRO A 174 -1.78 28.90 -6.90
N HIS A 175 -2.02 27.69 -7.39
CA HIS A 175 -1.68 26.45 -6.68
C HIS A 175 -1.59 25.27 -7.66
N HIS A 176 -1.22 24.09 -7.15
CA HIS A 176 -0.96 22.88 -7.94
C HIS A 176 0.13 23.12 -8.99
N PHE A 177 1.24 23.72 -8.58
CA PHE A 177 2.28 24.26 -9.45
C PHE A 177 3.11 23.20 -10.17
N TYR A 178 3.23 22.03 -9.56
CA TYR A 178 4.15 20.99 -9.98
C TYR A 178 3.44 19.88 -10.75
N ASP A 179 4.23 19.19 -11.55
CA ASP A 179 3.86 18.01 -12.33
C ASP A 179 5.04 17.03 -12.36
N GLU A 180 4.82 15.79 -12.79
CA GLU A 180 5.84 14.76 -12.88
C GLU A 180 6.03 14.20 -14.30
N ALA A 181 7.27 14.16 -14.74
CA ALA A 181 7.66 13.55 -16.00
C ALA A 181 8.48 12.28 -15.74
N ARG A 182 8.22 11.23 -16.51
CA ARG A 182 8.92 9.94 -16.40
C ARG A 182 9.54 9.49 -17.72
N THR A 183 10.74 8.90 -17.65
CA THR A 183 11.39 8.35 -18.85
C THR A 183 12.36 7.21 -18.53
N LEU A 184 12.46 6.25 -19.45
CA LEU A 184 13.49 5.20 -19.42
C LEU A 184 14.79 5.75 -20.02
N PHE A 185 15.93 5.41 -19.43
CA PHE A 185 17.25 5.77 -19.95
C PHE A 185 17.66 4.94 -21.19
N GLY A 186 17.04 3.78 -21.40
CA GLY A 186 17.40 2.82 -22.45
C GLY A 186 18.62 1.94 -22.12
N THR A 187 19.28 2.19 -20.98
CA THR A 187 20.36 1.38 -20.41
C THR A 187 20.30 1.47 -18.88
N THR A 188 20.95 0.53 -18.19
CA THR A 188 21.11 0.60 -16.72
C THR A 188 22.41 1.32 -16.39
N TYR A 189 22.29 2.43 -15.66
CA TYR A 189 23.43 3.14 -15.09
C TYR A 189 23.76 2.61 -13.69
N PRO A 190 25.05 2.42 -13.35
CA PRO A 190 25.45 1.97 -12.03
C PRO A 190 25.40 3.10 -10.98
N THR A 191 25.44 2.72 -9.69
CA THR A 191 25.71 3.63 -8.56
C THR A 191 26.91 4.54 -8.86
N GLY A 192 26.81 5.80 -8.45
CA GLY A 192 27.84 6.83 -8.64
C GLY A 192 27.71 7.60 -9.97
N THR A 193 26.87 7.14 -10.90
CA THR A 193 26.59 7.88 -12.14
C THR A 193 25.97 9.24 -11.80
N LYS A 194 26.43 10.29 -12.50
CA LYS A 194 25.87 11.64 -12.41
C LYS A 194 24.73 11.79 -13.41
N ILE A 195 23.51 11.95 -12.92
CA ILE A 195 22.33 12.20 -13.75
C ILE A 195 21.94 13.66 -13.61
N ARG A 196 21.90 14.38 -14.73
CA ARG A 196 21.67 15.82 -14.76
C ARG A 196 20.39 16.14 -15.52
N LEU A 197 19.54 16.97 -14.92
CA LEU A 197 18.46 17.70 -15.57
C LEU A 197 18.99 19.10 -15.90
N GLN A 198 19.11 19.44 -17.19
CA GLN A 198 19.79 20.66 -17.64
C GLN A 198 18.94 21.44 -18.64
N VAL A 199 18.86 22.76 -18.45
CA VAL A 199 18.19 23.66 -19.39
C VAL A 199 19.04 23.80 -20.65
N SER A 200 18.51 23.36 -21.79
CA SER A 200 19.14 23.56 -23.11
C SER A 200 18.61 24.77 -23.86
N SER A 201 17.42 25.27 -23.51
CA SER A 201 16.80 26.46 -24.09
C SER A 201 15.79 27.09 -23.14
N THR A 202 15.74 28.41 -23.09
CA THR A 202 14.71 29.19 -22.37
C THR A 202 13.65 29.78 -23.31
N ALA A 203 13.67 29.40 -24.60
CA ALA A 203 12.72 29.90 -25.58
C ALA A 203 11.29 29.40 -25.33
N GLN A 204 11.14 28.20 -24.78
CA GLN A 204 9.84 27.55 -24.53
C GLN A 204 9.29 27.86 -23.13
N SER A 205 10.17 27.86 -22.13
CA SER A 205 9.85 28.26 -20.76
C SER A 205 10.95 29.18 -20.22
N PRO A 206 10.60 30.29 -19.55
CA PRO A 206 11.59 31.17 -18.97
C PRO A 206 12.27 30.56 -17.73
N THR A 207 11.61 29.62 -17.04
CA THR A 207 12.17 28.94 -15.86
C THR A 207 11.75 27.47 -15.82
N PHE A 208 12.55 26.66 -15.12
CA PHE A 208 12.32 25.26 -14.80
C PHE A 208 12.63 25.07 -13.32
N THR A 209 11.63 24.81 -12.48
CA THR A 209 11.86 24.49 -11.07
C THR A 209 11.88 22.98 -10.92
N ILE A 210 12.97 22.42 -10.41
CA ILE A 210 13.13 21.00 -10.14
C ILE A 210 13.00 20.79 -8.63
N ASP A 211 12.09 19.91 -8.25
CA ASP A 211 11.80 19.55 -6.85
C ASP A 211 12.62 18.33 -6.45
N LEU A 212 12.45 17.22 -7.16
CA LEU A 212 13.07 15.94 -6.83
C LEU A 212 13.21 15.03 -8.04
N ALA A 213 13.94 13.93 -7.87
CA ALA A 213 14.02 12.83 -8.83
C ALA A 213 13.99 11.45 -8.15
N ASP A 214 13.10 10.59 -8.64
CA ASP A 214 12.95 9.19 -8.28
C ASP A 214 13.67 8.31 -9.30
N PHE A 215 14.71 7.58 -8.87
CA PHE A 215 15.47 6.67 -9.72
C PHE A 215 15.07 5.21 -9.47
N GLU A 216 14.69 4.50 -10.53
CA GLU A 216 14.18 3.12 -10.45
C GLU A 216 15.00 2.18 -11.33
N LEU A 217 15.22 0.95 -10.84
CA LEU A 217 15.66 -0.18 -11.65
C LEU A 217 14.43 -0.96 -12.12
N VAL A 218 13.86 -0.52 -13.24
CA VAL A 218 12.68 -1.12 -13.85
C VAL A 218 13.04 -2.48 -14.45
N ALA A 219 12.31 -3.52 -14.07
CA ALA A 219 12.47 -4.85 -14.65
C ALA A 219 12.07 -4.86 -16.14
N ALA A 220 12.60 -5.81 -16.91
CA ALA A 220 12.16 -5.99 -18.29
C ALA A 220 10.63 -6.20 -18.40
N PRO A 221 9.99 -5.86 -19.54
CA PRO A 221 8.57 -6.05 -19.72
C PRO A 221 8.14 -7.49 -19.43
N ILE A 222 7.02 -7.65 -18.72
CA ILE A 222 6.45 -8.96 -18.42
C ILE A 222 6.09 -9.65 -19.74
N ALA A 223 6.41 -10.93 -19.86
CA ALA A 223 6.05 -11.72 -21.04
C ALA A 223 4.56 -12.05 -21.04
N LYS A 224 3.94 -12.06 -22.24
CA LYS A 224 2.55 -12.47 -22.45
C LYS A 224 2.30 -13.87 -21.85
N PRO A 225 1.38 -14.02 -20.88
CA PRO A 225 1.05 -15.33 -20.33
C PRO A 225 0.36 -16.23 -21.36
N ALA A 226 0.43 -17.55 -21.17
CA ALA A 226 -0.32 -18.49 -21.99
C ALA A 226 -1.83 -18.37 -21.73
N ASN A 227 -2.65 -18.77 -22.71
CA ASN A 227 -4.12 -18.84 -22.62
C ASN A 227 -4.83 -17.50 -22.31
N VAL A 228 -4.24 -16.37 -22.68
CA VAL A 228 -4.84 -15.03 -22.54
C VAL A 228 -5.45 -14.54 -23.86
N PHE A 229 -6.36 -13.57 -23.78
CA PHE A 229 -6.79 -12.76 -24.90
C PHE A 229 -5.93 -11.51 -25.03
N ASP A 230 -5.42 -11.20 -26.20
CA ASP A 230 -4.52 -10.07 -26.42
C ASP A 230 -5.25 -8.94 -27.15
N VAL A 231 -5.30 -7.78 -26.50
CA VAL A 231 -6.03 -6.62 -27.04
C VAL A 231 -5.55 -6.21 -28.44
N VAL A 232 -4.27 -6.44 -28.77
CA VAL A 232 -3.70 -6.11 -30.08
C VAL A 232 -3.92 -7.26 -31.05
N THR A 233 -3.38 -8.45 -30.77
CA THR A 233 -3.35 -9.51 -31.79
C THR A 233 -4.72 -10.13 -32.05
N ASP A 234 -5.60 -10.15 -31.04
CA ASP A 234 -6.89 -10.83 -31.13
C ASP A 234 -8.04 -9.85 -31.40
N PHE A 235 -7.92 -8.60 -30.94
CA PHE A 235 -8.99 -7.59 -31.04
C PHE A 235 -8.63 -6.34 -31.86
N GLY A 236 -7.37 -6.15 -32.22
CA GLY A 236 -6.93 -5.05 -33.09
C GLY A 236 -6.85 -3.68 -32.42
N ALA A 237 -6.60 -3.62 -31.11
CA ALA A 237 -6.24 -2.37 -30.43
C ALA A 237 -4.93 -1.80 -31.00
N ASP A 238 -4.80 -0.48 -31.01
CA ASP A 238 -3.65 0.22 -31.56
C ASP A 238 -2.64 0.56 -30.46
N PRO A 239 -1.48 -0.12 -30.42
CA PRO A 239 -0.45 0.10 -29.39
C PRO A 239 0.40 1.36 -29.62
N THR A 240 0.16 2.09 -30.72
CA THR A 240 0.81 3.39 -30.96
C THR A 240 0.07 4.54 -30.30
N GLY A 241 -1.21 4.36 -29.97
CA GLY A 241 -2.08 5.37 -29.40
C GLY A 241 -2.64 6.35 -30.44
N ALA A 242 -2.39 6.12 -31.74
CA ALA A 242 -2.86 7.02 -32.79
C ALA A 242 -4.39 6.97 -32.98
N THR A 243 -5.03 5.84 -32.63
CA THR A 243 -6.47 5.63 -32.80
C THR A 243 -7.14 5.12 -31.52
N ASP A 244 -8.44 5.42 -31.38
CA ASP A 244 -9.25 4.97 -30.25
C ASP A 244 -9.37 3.44 -30.22
N SER A 245 -8.95 2.86 -29.10
CA SER A 245 -8.94 1.43 -28.82
C SER A 245 -10.05 0.98 -27.87
N THR A 246 -10.91 1.90 -27.41
CA THR A 246 -11.96 1.63 -26.39
C THR A 246 -12.81 0.41 -26.73
N ALA A 247 -13.41 0.38 -27.92
CA ALA A 247 -14.27 -0.73 -28.34
C ALA A 247 -13.51 -2.06 -28.46
N ARG A 248 -12.20 -2.02 -28.77
CA ARG A 248 -11.35 -3.22 -28.88
C ARG A 248 -11.02 -3.78 -27.50
N PHE A 249 -10.71 -2.90 -26.55
CA PHE A 249 -10.53 -3.27 -25.15
C PHE A 249 -11.82 -3.83 -24.55
N GLN A 250 -12.97 -3.19 -24.78
CA GLN A 250 -14.25 -3.71 -24.29
C GLN A 250 -14.54 -5.11 -24.84
N ALA A 251 -14.36 -5.33 -26.15
CA ALA A 251 -14.54 -6.64 -26.75
C ALA A 251 -13.61 -7.72 -26.16
N ALA A 252 -12.36 -7.36 -25.86
CA ALA A 252 -11.40 -8.26 -25.22
C ALA A 252 -11.83 -8.62 -23.78
N VAL A 253 -12.27 -7.62 -23.02
CA VAL A 253 -12.79 -7.77 -21.66
C VAL A 253 -14.03 -8.66 -21.63
N ASP A 254 -14.97 -8.43 -22.54
CA ASP A 254 -16.20 -9.22 -22.64
C ASP A 254 -15.89 -10.68 -22.99
N ALA A 255 -14.95 -10.92 -23.92
CA ALA A 255 -14.50 -12.26 -24.28
C ALA A 255 -13.75 -12.95 -23.12
N GLY A 256 -12.90 -12.21 -22.41
CA GLY A 256 -12.18 -12.68 -21.23
C GLY A 256 -13.13 -13.15 -20.14
N ARG A 257 -14.13 -12.33 -19.80
CA ARG A 257 -15.22 -12.71 -18.90
C ARG A 257 -15.95 -13.96 -19.38
N ALA A 258 -16.42 -13.96 -20.64
CA ALA A 258 -17.26 -15.04 -21.16
C ALA A 258 -16.56 -16.41 -21.19
N GLN A 259 -15.22 -16.41 -21.29
CA GLN A 259 -14.42 -17.64 -21.38
C GLN A 259 -13.57 -17.91 -20.13
N GLY A 260 -13.67 -17.09 -19.08
CA GLY A 260 -12.83 -17.21 -17.89
C GLY A 260 -11.33 -17.07 -18.17
N ARG A 261 -10.96 -16.24 -19.16
CA ARG A 261 -9.57 -16.01 -19.59
C ARG A 261 -9.14 -14.58 -19.26
N ALA A 262 -7.88 -14.41 -18.86
CA ALA A 262 -7.32 -13.08 -18.65
C ALA A 262 -7.14 -12.34 -19.98
N VAL A 263 -7.18 -11.02 -19.91
CA VAL A 263 -6.90 -10.10 -21.01
C VAL A 263 -5.52 -9.50 -20.82
N TRP A 264 -4.69 -9.61 -21.84
CA TRP A 264 -3.32 -9.14 -21.91
C TRP A 264 -3.22 -7.82 -22.66
N ILE A 265 -2.54 -6.86 -22.05
CA ILE A 265 -2.16 -5.58 -22.64
C ILE A 265 -0.65 -5.63 -22.92
N PRO A 266 -0.21 -5.73 -24.18
CA PRO A 266 1.22 -5.71 -24.48
C PRO A 266 1.84 -4.34 -24.22
N PRO A 267 3.18 -4.20 -24.31
CA PRO A 267 3.82 -2.89 -24.33
C PRO A 267 3.24 -1.99 -25.44
N GLY A 268 2.94 -0.75 -25.12
CA GLY A 268 2.33 0.21 -26.03
C GLY A 268 1.63 1.35 -25.30
N ASN A 269 1.26 2.38 -26.06
CA ASN A 269 0.34 3.43 -25.63
C ASN A 269 -0.99 3.19 -26.30
N PHE A 270 -2.09 3.21 -25.55
CA PHE A 270 -3.42 2.92 -26.06
C PHE A 270 -4.34 4.09 -25.73
N THR A 271 -4.85 4.74 -26.78
CA THR A 271 -5.82 5.81 -26.62
C THR A 271 -7.20 5.20 -26.37
N LEU A 272 -7.85 5.61 -25.28
CA LEU A 272 -9.23 5.28 -24.94
C LEU A 272 -10.01 6.59 -24.83
N TRP A 273 -11.14 6.69 -25.52
CA TRP A 273 -12.05 7.82 -25.46
C TRP A 273 -13.24 7.59 -24.53
N ASP A 274 -13.35 6.42 -23.92
CA ASP A 274 -14.39 6.11 -22.95
C ASP A 274 -13.92 5.05 -21.94
N HIS A 275 -14.77 4.78 -20.96
CA HIS A 275 -14.54 3.74 -19.97
C HIS A 275 -14.53 2.36 -20.61
N VAL A 276 -13.62 1.52 -20.15
CA VAL A 276 -13.66 0.07 -20.37
C VAL A 276 -14.27 -0.56 -19.12
N VAL A 277 -15.44 -1.20 -19.27
CA VAL A 277 -16.20 -1.77 -18.16
C VAL A 277 -15.79 -3.21 -17.92
N VAL A 278 -15.33 -3.51 -16.69
CA VAL A 278 -14.80 -4.81 -16.27
C VAL A 278 -15.70 -5.51 -15.27
N ASP A 279 -15.85 -6.83 -15.39
CA ASP A 279 -16.59 -7.68 -14.45
C ASP A 279 -16.20 -9.15 -14.65
N GLY A 280 -15.73 -9.82 -13.59
CA GLY A 280 -15.32 -11.23 -13.63
C GLY A 280 -14.12 -11.53 -14.52
N VAL A 281 -13.14 -10.61 -14.57
CA VAL A 281 -12.03 -10.67 -15.54
C VAL A 281 -10.73 -10.13 -14.95
N THR A 282 -9.62 -10.72 -15.36
CA THR A 282 -8.28 -10.18 -15.10
C THR A 282 -7.81 -9.38 -16.31
N LEU A 283 -7.41 -8.13 -16.09
CA LEU A 283 -6.76 -7.27 -17.07
C LEU A 283 -5.30 -7.05 -16.63
N ARG A 284 -4.34 -7.53 -17.43
CA ARG A 284 -2.91 -7.53 -17.07
C ARG A 284 -2.05 -6.91 -18.15
N GLY A 285 -1.19 -5.97 -17.77
CA GLY A 285 -0.20 -5.38 -18.67
C GLY A 285 1.20 -5.97 -18.52
N ALA A 286 2.12 -5.39 -19.29
CA ALA A 286 3.54 -5.75 -19.31
C ALA A 286 4.37 -5.04 -18.23
N GLY A 287 3.75 -4.26 -17.36
CA GLY A 287 4.34 -3.38 -16.35
C GLY A 287 3.91 -1.93 -16.56
N PRO A 288 3.81 -1.11 -15.49
CA PRO A 288 3.32 0.28 -15.57
C PRO A 288 4.21 1.23 -16.40
N TRP A 289 5.46 0.85 -16.66
CA TRP A 289 6.37 1.57 -17.54
C TRP A 289 6.18 1.23 -19.03
N TYR A 290 5.43 0.18 -19.35
CA TYR A 290 5.37 -0.41 -20.70
C TYR A 290 3.97 -0.41 -21.32
N SER A 291 2.93 -0.73 -20.55
CA SER A 291 1.54 -0.76 -21.01
C SER A 291 0.82 0.47 -20.47
N VAL A 292 0.53 1.45 -21.32
CA VAL A 292 -0.05 2.74 -20.94
C VAL A 292 -1.39 2.93 -21.61
N LEU A 293 -2.43 3.10 -20.81
CA LEU A 293 -3.76 3.49 -21.25
C LEU A 293 -3.89 5.00 -21.00
N GLY A 294 -4.45 5.73 -21.95
CA GLY A 294 -4.62 7.17 -21.80
C GLY A 294 -5.58 7.76 -22.82
N GLY A 295 -5.74 9.08 -22.78
CA GLY A 295 -6.57 9.80 -23.74
C GLY A 295 -7.88 10.34 -23.17
N ARG A 296 -8.44 11.28 -23.93
CA ARG A 296 -9.67 12.00 -23.65
C ARG A 296 -10.46 12.12 -24.95
N HIS A 297 -11.78 11.99 -24.89
CA HIS A 297 -12.61 12.14 -26.06
C HIS A 297 -12.44 13.57 -26.64
N PRO A 298 -12.26 13.72 -27.96
CA PRO A 298 -11.86 15.00 -28.57
C PRO A 298 -12.88 16.13 -28.43
N THR A 299 -14.16 15.79 -28.21
CA THR A 299 -15.26 16.77 -28.15
C THR A 299 -16.20 16.60 -26.94
N ASP A 300 -16.02 15.55 -26.14
CA ASP A 300 -16.89 15.26 -25.01
C ASP A 300 -16.04 15.17 -23.74
N ARG A 301 -16.04 16.24 -22.96
CA ARG A 301 -15.19 16.37 -21.79
C ARG A 301 -15.44 15.30 -20.72
N LYS A 302 -16.62 14.67 -20.72
CA LYS A 302 -17.06 13.67 -19.74
C LYS A 302 -16.52 12.27 -20.01
N ARG A 303 -15.90 12.06 -21.18
CA ARG A 303 -15.45 10.74 -21.62
C ARG A 303 -13.93 10.76 -21.77
N ALA A 304 -13.28 9.87 -21.04
CA ALA A 304 -11.83 9.73 -21.03
C ALA A 304 -11.43 8.29 -20.73
N ALA A 305 -10.14 8.00 -20.84
CA ALA A 305 -9.60 6.70 -20.47
C ALA A 305 -9.85 6.38 -18.99
N GLY A 306 -10.37 5.19 -18.72
CA GLY A 306 -10.55 4.68 -17.37
C GLY A 306 -11.06 3.24 -17.37
N ILE A 307 -10.78 2.51 -16.30
CA ILE A 307 -11.24 1.12 -16.12
C ILE A 307 -12.30 1.09 -15.02
N TYR A 308 -13.54 0.77 -15.37
CA TYR A 308 -14.69 0.96 -14.50
C TYR A 308 -15.34 -0.38 -14.14
N GLY A 309 -15.68 -0.57 -12.87
CA GLY A 309 -16.69 -1.52 -12.47
C GLY A 309 -18.08 -1.04 -12.90
N LYS A 310 -19.05 -1.94 -12.89
CA LYS A 310 -20.44 -1.59 -13.11
C LYS A 310 -21.00 -0.82 -11.92
N TYR A 311 -21.83 0.17 -12.18
CA TYR A 311 -22.57 0.90 -11.15
C TYR A 311 -23.76 0.07 -10.65
N VAL A 312 -24.05 0.22 -9.35
CA VAL A 312 -25.25 -0.33 -8.72
C VAL A 312 -26.41 0.64 -8.93
N ASN A 313 -27.56 0.14 -9.39
CA ASN A 313 -28.75 0.97 -9.53
C ASN A 313 -29.22 1.47 -8.15
N GLY A 314 -29.31 2.79 -7.97
CA GLY A 314 -29.58 3.40 -6.67
C GLY A 314 -28.41 3.37 -5.68
N GLY A 315 -27.19 3.09 -6.16
CA GLY A 315 -25.95 3.17 -5.37
C GLY A 315 -25.40 4.61 -5.24
N GLY A 316 -24.10 4.71 -4.93
CA GLY A 316 -23.43 5.99 -4.67
C GLY A 316 -23.37 6.93 -5.86
N TYR A 317 -23.31 6.40 -7.08
CA TYR A 317 -23.30 7.22 -8.28
C TYR A 317 -24.70 7.72 -8.63
N ARG A 318 -24.88 9.05 -8.58
CA ARG A 318 -26.16 9.73 -8.83
C ARG A 318 -26.31 10.25 -10.26
N GLY A 319 -25.28 10.09 -11.10
CA GLY A 319 -25.31 10.50 -12.50
C GLY A 319 -26.05 9.50 -13.39
N GLU A 320 -26.05 9.76 -14.70
CA GLU A 320 -26.60 8.83 -15.68
C GLU A 320 -25.74 7.56 -15.73
N ILE A 321 -26.34 6.41 -15.37
CA ILE A 321 -25.71 5.08 -15.55
C ILE A 321 -26.00 4.62 -16.98
N ARG A 322 -24.95 4.50 -17.80
CA ARG A 322 -25.09 4.06 -19.18
C ARG A 322 -25.38 2.56 -19.24
N PRO A 323 -26.08 2.05 -20.27
CA PRO A 323 -26.47 0.64 -20.33
C PRO A 323 -25.31 -0.36 -20.18
N HIS A 324 -24.12 -0.05 -20.70
CA HIS A 324 -22.95 -0.92 -20.60
C HIS A 324 -22.25 -0.87 -19.23
N GLU A 325 -22.52 0.16 -18.42
CA GLU A 325 -22.00 0.33 -17.05
C GLU A 325 -23.01 -0.15 -15.99
N ALA A 326 -24.22 -0.54 -16.40
CA ALA A 326 -25.29 -0.93 -15.50
C ALA A 326 -25.17 -2.38 -15.00
N GLY A 327 -25.90 -2.68 -13.92
CA GLY A 327 -26.05 -4.04 -13.39
C GLY A 327 -24.93 -4.48 -12.46
N GLY A 328 -24.31 -3.54 -11.75
CA GLY A 328 -23.28 -3.81 -10.75
C GLY A 328 -23.80 -4.33 -9.40
N PRO A 329 -22.88 -4.53 -8.43
CA PRO A 329 -21.45 -4.25 -8.56
C PRO A 329 -20.76 -5.30 -9.43
N SER A 330 -19.69 -4.92 -10.13
CA SER A 330 -18.79 -5.89 -10.73
C SER A 330 -18.16 -6.76 -9.65
N ARG A 331 -17.73 -7.99 -9.99
CA ARG A 331 -17.09 -8.91 -9.04
C ARG A 331 -15.86 -9.58 -9.61
N ASN A 332 -14.94 -10.04 -8.76
CA ASN A 332 -13.79 -10.87 -9.17
C ASN A 332 -12.95 -10.24 -10.28
N VAL A 333 -12.72 -8.93 -10.19
CA VAL A 333 -11.88 -8.18 -11.14
C VAL A 333 -10.45 -8.11 -10.61
N VAL A 334 -9.48 -8.32 -11.49
CA VAL A 334 -8.06 -8.09 -11.17
C VAL A 334 -7.47 -7.15 -12.22
N LEU A 335 -7.02 -5.97 -11.79
CA LEU A 335 -6.32 -5.01 -12.63
C LEU A 335 -4.86 -4.97 -12.20
N ARG A 336 -3.91 -5.25 -13.10
CA ARG A 336 -2.50 -5.27 -12.70
C ARG A 336 -1.48 -4.98 -13.78
N ASP A 337 -0.34 -4.43 -13.35
CA ASP A 337 0.87 -4.28 -14.15
C ASP A 337 0.69 -3.37 -15.40
N PHE A 338 -0.02 -2.23 -15.28
CA PHE A 338 -0.15 -1.23 -16.35
C PHE A 338 -0.30 0.19 -15.79
N ALA A 339 -0.30 1.20 -16.66
CA ALA A 339 -0.54 2.59 -16.29
C ALA A 339 -1.83 3.13 -16.92
N ILE A 340 -2.48 4.05 -16.23
CA ILE A 340 -3.53 4.93 -16.73
C ILE A 340 -3.02 6.36 -16.58
N ILE A 341 -2.76 7.03 -17.70
CA ILE A 341 -2.29 8.42 -17.74
C ILE A 341 -3.31 9.22 -18.55
N GLY A 342 -4.11 10.01 -17.84
CA GLY A 342 -5.20 10.79 -18.41
C GLY A 342 -4.76 12.07 -19.13
N ASP A 343 -5.75 12.85 -19.55
CA ASP A 343 -5.56 14.21 -20.09
C ASP A 343 -6.57 15.18 -19.46
N ILE A 344 -6.70 15.10 -18.13
CA ILE A 344 -7.61 15.94 -17.34
C ILE A 344 -6.81 17.10 -16.78
N ARG A 345 -7.28 18.33 -17.04
CA ARG A 345 -6.55 19.58 -16.79
C ARG A 345 -7.33 20.50 -15.86
N GLU A 346 -8.49 20.04 -15.43
CA GLU A 346 -9.46 20.75 -14.66
C GLU A 346 -10.10 19.81 -13.63
N ARG A 347 -10.62 20.39 -12.56
CA ARG A 347 -11.50 19.67 -11.64
C ARG A 347 -12.95 20.02 -11.95
N VAL A 348 -13.69 19.07 -12.50
CA VAL A 348 -15.15 19.15 -12.64
C VAL A 348 -15.77 17.95 -11.97
N ASP A 349 -16.44 18.18 -10.85
CA ASP A 349 -16.89 17.12 -9.94
C ASP A 349 -17.86 16.14 -10.60
N GLU A 350 -18.76 16.64 -11.46
CA GLU A 350 -19.80 15.81 -12.09
C GLU A 350 -19.27 14.87 -13.18
N ASP A 351 -18.06 15.09 -13.68
CA ASP A 351 -17.48 14.28 -14.74
C ASP A 351 -16.82 13.03 -14.14
N GLN A 352 -17.21 11.85 -14.61
CA GLN A 352 -16.63 10.57 -14.21
C GLN A 352 -15.36 10.28 -15.02
N VAL A 353 -14.36 11.16 -14.96
CA VAL A 353 -13.08 11.02 -15.68
C VAL A 353 -11.93 10.62 -14.74
N ASN A 354 -12.18 9.55 -13.99
CA ASN A 354 -11.26 8.96 -13.00
C ASN A 354 -10.44 7.85 -13.68
N ALA A 355 -9.29 7.47 -13.11
CA ALA A 355 -8.55 6.32 -13.64
C ALA A 355 -9.32 5.01 -13.39
N ILE A 356 -9.91 4.88 -12.20
CA ILE A 356 -10.76 3.75 -11.80
C ILE A 356 -12.07 4.28 -11.22
N GLY A 357 -13.19 3.65 -11.56
CA GLY A 357 -14.50 4.03 -11.02
C GLY A 357 -15.53 2.90 -10.99
N GLY A 358 -16.75 3.23 -10.60
CA GLY A 358 -17.84 2.26 -10.45
C GLY A 358 -17.76 1.45 -9.15
N ALA A 359 -18.47 0.31 -9.12
CA ALA A 359 -18.51 -0.58 -7.96
C ALA A 359 -17.86 -1.93 -8.28
N MET A 360 -16.93 -2.38 -7.42
CA MET A 360 -16.21 -3.66 -7.61
C MET A 360 -16.07 -4.42 -6.29
N SER A 361 -16.76 -5.55 -6.16
CA SER A 361 -16.58 -6.46 -5.02
C SER A 361 -15.52 -7.53 -5.30
N ASP A 362 -14.86 -8.03 -4.25
CA ASP A 362 -13.92 -9.16 -4.35
C ASP A 362 -12.85 -8.95 -5.43
N SER A 363 -12.31 -7.73 -5.48
CA SER A 363 -11.54 -7.24 -6.61
C SER A 363 -10.24 -6.56 -6.17
N VAL A 364 -9.22 -6.62 -7.03
CA VAL A 364 -7.86 -6.18 -6.70
C VAL A 364 -7.29 -5.30 -7.83
N VAL A 365 -6.72 -4.16 -7.44
CA VAL A 365 -5.84 -3.34 -8.26
C VAL A 365 -4.42 -3.47 -7.72
N ASP A 366 -3.48 -3.95 -8.51
CA ASP A 366 -2.13 -4.29 -8.07
C ASP A 366 -1.08 -3.76 -9.05
N ASN A 367 -0.14 -2.94 -8.56
CA ASN A 367 0.96 -2.42 -9.39
C ASN A 367 0.45 -1.61 -10.61
N VAL A 368 -0.44 -0.66 -10.35
CA VAL A 368 -0.98 0.26 -11.35
C VAL A 368 -0.47 1.68 -11.10
N TRP A 369 -0.06 2.36 -12.16
CA TRP A 369 0.30 3.78 -12.14
C TRP A 369 -0.90 4.60 -12.62
N MET A 370 -1.34 5.59 -11.84
CA MET A 370 -2.48 6.46 -12.16
C MET A 370 -2.04 7.92 -12.11
N GLN A 371 -2.26 8.67 -13.19
CA GLN A 371 -1.80 10.06 -13.32
C GLN A 371 -2.71 10.89 -14.22
N HIS A 372 -2.83 12.20 -13.97
CA HIS A 372 -3.57 13.16 -14.80
C HIS A 372 -5.04 12.81 -15.05
N THR A 373 -5.68 12.25 -14.03
CA THR A 373 -7.12 12.00 -13.97
C THR A 373 -7.77 12.91 -12.94
N LYS A 374 -9.10 12.98 -12.90
CA LYS A 374 -9.77 13.73 -11.83
C LYS A 374 -9.46 13.11 -10.47
N VAL A 375 -9.72 11.81 -10.37
CA VAL A 375 -9.46 10.98 -9.19
C VAL A 375 -8.74 9.72 -9.62
N GLY A 376 -7.83 9.21 -8.80
CA GLY A 376 -7.20 7.91 -9.06
C GLY A 376 -8.22 6.77 -9.03
N ALA A 377 -8.94 6.62 -7.92
CA ALA A 377 -10.08 5.71 -7.82
C ALA A 377 -11.28 6.32 -7.08
N TRP A 378 -12.40 6.55 -7.78
CA TRP A 378 -13.66 6.96 -7.15
C TRP A 378 -14.63 5.78 -7.11
N MET A 379 -14.69 5.12 -5.95
CA MET A 379 -15.43 3.86 -5.80
C MET A 379 -16.83 4.13 -5.25
N ASP A 380 -17.82 4.12 -6.14
CA ASP A 380 -19.23 4.32 -5.81
C ASP A 380 -19.88 2.99 -5.44
N GLY A 381 -20.04 2.72 -4.16
CA GLY A 381 -20.66 1.49 -3.67
C GLY A 381 -22.19 1.41 -3.89
N PRO A 382 -22.86 0.41 -3.30
CA PRO A 382 -22.34 -0.51 -2.31
C PRO A 382 -21.40 -1.55 -2.93
N MET A 383 -20.31 -1.85 -2.25
CA MET A 383 -19.33 -2.87 -2.64
C MET A 383 -18.53 -3.35 -1.43
N ASP A 384 -17.85 -4.47 -1.58
CA ASP A 384 -17.21 -5.19 -0.47
C ASP A 384 -15.90 -5.84 -0.92
N ASN A 385 -14.90 -5.88 -0.03
CA ASN A 385 -13.66 -6.63 -0.26
C ASN A 385 -12.88 -6.19 -1.53
N PHE A 386 -12.69 -4.87 -1.69
CA PHE A 386 -11.87 -4.29 -2.74
C PHE A 386 -10.50 -3.88 -2.22
N THR A 387 -9.43 -4.15 -2.97
CA THR A 387 -8.07 -3.80 -2.57
C THR A 387 -7.32 -3.04 -3.66
N ILE A 388 -6.71 -1.91 -3.32
CA ILE A 388 -5.64 -1.28 -4.11
C ILE A 388 -4.31 -1.52 -3.39
N ARG A 389 -3.31 -2.04 -4.10
CA ARG A 389 -1.97 -2.26 -3.54
C ARG A 389 -0.82 -2.07 -4.52
N ASN A 390 0.37 -1.79 -3.98
CA ASN A 390 1.62 -1.67 -4.73
C ASN A 390 1.57 -0.63 -5.86
N SER A 391 0.66 0.34 -5.76
CA SER A 391 0.31 1.26 -6.85
C SER A 391 0.91 2.64 -6.62
N ARG A 392 0.87 3.47 -7.67
CA ARG A 392 1.33 4.86 -7.65
C ARG A 392 0.20 5.75 -8.16
N ILE A 393 -0.20 6.75 -7.38
CA ILE A 393 -1.24 7.71 -7.75
C ILE A 393 -0.65 9.11 -7.67
N LEU A 394 -0.54 9.77 -8.81
CA LEU A 394 0.21 11.02 -8.95
C LEU A 394 -0.66 12.07 -9.66
N ASP A 395 -0.46 13.34 -9.34
CA ASP A 395 -0.97 14.48 -10.12
C ASP A 395 -2.47 14.38 -10.45
N GLN A 396 -3.28 14.26 -9.41
CA GLN A 396 -4.74 14.17 -9.52
C GLN A 396 -5.37 15.54 -9.31
N THR A 397 -6.40 15.90 -10.08
CA THR A 397 -7.05 17.21 -9.91
C THR A 397 -7.95 17.27 -8.67
N ALA A 398 -8.31 16.11 -8.11
CA ALA A 398 -9.02 15.92 -6.84
C ALA A 398 -8.36 14.78 -6.02
N ASP A 399 -9.16 13.88 -5.46
CA ASP A 399 -8.71 12.81 -4.56
C ASP A 399 -7.75 11.81 -5.22
N GLY A 400 -6.91 11.16 -4.43
CA GLY A 400 -6.21 9.96 -4.88
C GLY A 400 -7.15 8.75 -4.94
N VAL A 401 -7.78 8.41 -3.82
CA VAL A 401 -8.83 7.38 -3.72
C VAL A 401 -9.96 7.86 -2.83
N ASN A 402 -11.20 7.65 -3.26
CA ASN A 402 -12.37 7.85 -2.40
C ASN A 402 -13.22 6.56 -2.36
N PHE A 403 -13.37 6.00 -1.15
CA PHE A 403 -14.37 4.98 -0.86
C PHE A 403 -15.70 5.67 -0.54
N HIS A 404 -16.54 5.81 -1.56
CA HIS A 404 -17.77 6.58 -1.49
C HIS A 404 -18.99 5.65 -1.40
N TRP A 405 -19.84 5.87 -0.39
CA TRP A 405 -21.17 5.29 -0.27
C TRP A 405 -21.17 3.76 -0.08
N GLY A 406 -21.25 3.28 1.15
CA GLY A 406 -21.47 1.84 1.42
C GLY A 406 -20.35 0.91 0.96
N VAL A 407 -19.10 1.37 0.99
CA VAL A 407 -17.92 0.54 0.73
C VAL A 407 -17.52 -0.16 2.02
N THR A 408 -17.36 -1.49 1.96
CA THR A 408 -17.03 -2.30 3.15
C THR A 408 -15.82 -3.20 2.95
N ASN A 409 -15.14 -3.54 4.05
CA ASN A 409 -14.00 -4.45 4.13
C ASN A 409 -12.91 -4.21 3.06
N SER A 410 -12.75 -2.97 2.63
CA SER A 410 -11.90 -2.58 1.51
C SER A 410 -10.64 -1.88 1.97
N THR A 411 -9.55 -2.01 1.21
CA THR A 411 -8.23 -1.59 1.63
C THR A 411 -7.45 -0.85 0.55
N VAL A 412 -6.76 0.24 0.93
CA VAL A 412 -5.65 0.79 0.15
C VAL A 412 -4.38 0.57 0.95
N THR A 413 -3.41 -0.16 0.36
CA THR A 413 -2.17 -0.50 1.05
C THR A 413 -0.93 -0.44 0.19
N ASN A 414 0.24 -0.23 0.78
CA ASN A 414 1.52 -0.20 0.07
C ASN A 414 1.48 0.67 -1.20
N THR A 415 0.80 1.82 -1.11
CA THR A 415 0.55 2.70 -2.26
C THR A 415 1.25 4.03 -2.03
N PHE A 416 1.93 4.51 -3.07
CA PHE A 416 2.56 5.82 -3.10
C PHE A 416 1.60 6.82 -3.73
N VAL A 417 1.34 7.93 -3.03
CA VAL A 417 0.45 8.99 -3.51
C VAL A 417 1.19 10.32 -3.45
N ARG A 418 1.17 11.11 -4.53
CA ARG A 418 1.76 12.45 -4.53
C ARG A 418 0.96 13.45 -5.36
N ASN A 419 0.93 14.70 -4.91
CA ASN A 419 0.38 15.84 -5.67
C ASN A 419 -1.13 15.70 -5.97
N THR A 420 -1.94 15.39 -4.96
CA THR A 420 -3.42 15.34 -5.12
C THR A 420 -4.06 16.71 -4.90
N GLY A 421 -5.09 17.02 -5.70
CA GLY A 421 -5.85 18.26 -5.66
C GLY A 421 -7.00 18.29 -4.65
N ASP A 422 -7.21 17.18 -3.92
CA ASP A 422 -8.06 17.04 -2.73
C ASP A 422 -7.49 15.90 -1.85
N ASP A 423 -8.31 15.34 -0.96
CA ASP A 423 -7.96 14.27 -0.04
C ASP A 423 -7.18 13.13 -0.73
N ALA A 424 -5.95 12.84 -0.29
CA ALA A 424 -5.17 11.80 -0.94
C ALA A 424 -5.84 10.43 -0.84
N LEU A 425 -6.28 10.03 0.35
CA LEU A 425 -7.11 8.83 0.56
C LEU A 425 -8.28 9.16 1.49
N ALA A 426 -9.50 9.05 0.97
CA ALA A 426 -10.74 9.37 1.65
C ALA A 426 -11.69 8.18 1.77
N MET A 427 -12.42 8.14 2.88
CA MET A 427 -13.62 7.32 3.04
C MET A 427 -14.78 8.24 3.31
N TRP A 428 -15.79 8.25 2.45
CA TRP A 428 -16.98 9.07 2.62
C TRP A 428 -18.23 8.21 2.73
N ALA A 429 -18.74 8.08 3.96
CA ALA A 429 -19.99 7.39 4.27
C ALA A 429 -21.22 8.27 3.92
N ASP A 430 -21.35 8.68 2.65
CA ASP A 430 -22.49 9.49 2.20
C ASP A 430 -23.79 8.70 2.28
N THR A 431 -24.65 8.97 3.26
CA THR A 431 -25.98 8.35 3.45
C THR A 431 -26.02 6.81 3.64
N VAL A 432 -24.94 6.09 3.32
CA VAL A 432 -24.75 4.66 3.57
C VAL A 432 -23.40 4.41 4.26
N PRO A 433 -23.35 3.64 5.36
CA PRO A 433 -22.15 3.53 6.17
C PRO A 433 -21.01 2.82 5.45
N ASN A 434 -19.81 3.38 5.54
CA ASN A 434 -18.57 2.65 5.27
C ASN A 434 -18.18 1.83 6.51
N VAL A 435 -17.78 0.58 6.32
CA VAL A 435 -17.57 -0.37 7.43
C VAL A 435 -16.32 -1.22 7.21
N GLY A 436 -15.42 -1.27 8.21
CA GLY A 436 -14.32 -2.23 8.19
C GLY A 436 -13.21 -1.93 7.18
N ASN A 437 -13.19 -0.72 6.60
CA ASN A 437 -12.19 -0.34 5.61
C ASN A 437 -10.85 0.02 6.26
N SER A 438 -9.77 -0.06 5.47
CA SER A 438 -8.44 0.30 5.96
C SER A 438 -7.55 1.04 4.95
N PHE A 439 -6.78 1.99 5.46
CA PHE A 439 -5.64 2.59 4.76
C PHE A 439 -4.36 2.24 5.51
N THR A 440 -3.52 1.40 4.92
CA THR A 440 -2.35 0.84 5.62
C THR A 440 -1.06 0.88 4.83
N ARG A 441 0.07 1.25 5.46
CA ARG A 441 1.40 1.21 4.81
C ARG A 441 1.48 2.06 3.54
N ASN A 442 0.82 3.21 3.50
CA ASN A 442 0.90 4.13 2.36
C ASN A 442 1.93 5.22 2.63
N THR A 443 2.60 5.70 1.57
CA THR A 443 3.42 6.91 1.62
C THR A 443 2.71 8.00 0.82
N ILE A 444 2.42 9.13 1.45
CA ILE A 444 1.71 10.26 0.83
C ILE A 444 2.59 11.49 0.91
N GLY A 445 2.91 12.11 -0.21
CA GLY A 445 3.63 13.38 -0.28
C GLY A 445 2.75 14.46 -0.91
N VAL A 446 2.74 15.67 -0.36
CA VAL A 446 2.15 16.86 -1.00
C VAL A 446 0.69 16.66 -1.46
N THR A 447 -0.27 16.94 -0.57
CA THR A 447 -1.66 17.17 -0.97
C THR A 447 -1.96 18.66 -0.95
N ILE A 448 -2.45 19.18 -2.07
CA ILE A 448 -2.65 20.62 -2.30
C ILE A 448 -3.81 21.15 -1.46
N LEU A 449 -4.94 20.43 -1.48
CA LEU A 449 -6.15 20.79 -0.75
C LEU A 449 -6.59 19.63 0.14
N ALA A 450 -7.12 19.95 1.33
CA ALA A 450 -7.69 18.98 2.26
C ALA A 450 -6.62 18.05 2.88
N ASN A 451 -6.91 16.76 3.05
CA ASN A 451 -6.18 15.89 3.97
C ASN A 451 -5.36 14.82 3.25
N HIS A 452 -4.34 14.28 3.91
CA HIS A 452 -3.71 13.07 3.38
C HIS A 452 -4.62 11.85 3.58
N LEU A 453 -5.16 11.68 4.78
CA LEU A 453 -5.97 10.52 5.16
C LEU A 453 -7.22 11.00 5.88
N VAL A 454 -8.38 10.53 5.47
CA VAL A 454 -9.63 10.92 6.13
C VAL A 454 -10.69 9.84 6.14
N THR A 455 -11.45 9.80 7.24
CA THR A 455 -12.75 9.15 7.29
C THR A 455 -13.83 10.17 7.65
N TYR A 456 -14.73 10.42 6.69
CA TYR A 456 -15.96 11.16 6.89
C TYR A 456 -17.05 10.16 7.27
N GLY A 457 -17.32 10.06 8.56
CA GLY A 457 -18.19 9.04 9.14
C GLY A 457 -17.56 7.66 9.12
N GLY A 458 -18.43 6.64 9.12
CA GLY A 458 -18.05 5.23 9.03
C GLY A 458 -17.79 4.58 10.39
N ARG A 459 -17.66 3.24 10.37
CA ARG A 459 -17.40 2.45 11.58
C ARG A 459 -16.32 1.40 11.36
N ASP A 460 -15.59 1.08 12.43
CA ASP A 460 -14.57 0.04 12.46
C ASP A 460 -13.44 0.24 11.44
N ILE A 461 -13.00 1.50 11.30
CA ILE A 461 -12.02 1.96 10.31
C ILE A 461 -10.60 1.87 10.88
N ARG A 462 -9.64 1.52 10.01
CA ARG A 462 -8.20 1.50 10.35
C ARG A 462 -7.37 2.41 9.44
N ILE A 463 -6.60 3.30 10.03
CA ILE A 463 -5.60 4.14 9.37
C ILE A 463 -4.27 3.86 10.07
N THR A 464 -3.47 2.93 9.53
CA THR A 464 -2.26 2.45 10.24
C THR A 464 -1.02 2.37 9.39
N ASP A 465 0.16 2.51 10.01
CA ASP A 465 1.45 2.29 9.35
C ASP A 465 1.73 3.24 8.17
N ASN A 466 1.04 4.37 8.06
CA ASN A 466 1.25 5.31 6.96
C ASN A 466 2.36 6.31 7.28
N VAL A 467 3.04 6.79 6.26
CA VAL A 467 3.92 7.96 6.35
C VAL A 467 3.35 9.02 5.44
N THR A 468 3.09 10.21 5.98
CA THR A 468 2.54 11.30 5.17
C THR A 468 3.35 12.57 5.40
N ALA A 469 3.63 13.28 4.32
CA ALA A 469 4.46 14.47 4.35
C ALA A 469 3.84 15.58 3.51
N ASP A 470 3.92 16.79 4.04
CA ASP A 470 3.76 18.01 3.26
C ASP A 470 2.33 18.46 2.84
N SER A 471 1.34 18.42 3.75
CA SER A 471 0.00 19.00 3.45
C SER A 471 0.02 20.53 3.24
N VAL A 472 -0.77 21.06 2.30
CA VAL A 472 -0.62 22.46 1.83
C VAL A 472 -1.72 23.42 2.32
N THR A 473 -3.00 23.15 2.09
CA THR A 473 -4.07 24.06 2.59
C THR A 473 -5.37 23.34 2.95
N ASN A 474 -6.14 23.94 3.87
CA ASN A 474 -7.49 23.51 4.27
C ASN A 474 -7.61 22.06 4.76
N GLY A 475 -6.49 21.46 5.21
CA GLY A 475 -6.49 20.14 5.81
C GLY A 475 -5.14 19.74 6.39
N GLY A 476 -5.15 18.57 7.02
CA GLY A 476 -4.05 18.04 7.81
C GLY A 476 -3.52 16.71 7.28
N GLY A 477 -2.80 15.99 8.12
CA GLY A 477 -2.39 14.63 7.79
C GLY A 477 -3.54 13.64 7.95
N ILE A 478 -4.18 13.61 9.13
CA ILE A 478 -5.26 12.66 9.43
C ILE A 478 -6.50 13.40 9.96
N HIS A 479 -7.66 13.14 9.37
CA HIS A 479 -8.94 13.71 9.78
C HIS A 479 -9.95 12.61 10.12
N VAL A 480 -10.64 12.75 11.25
CA VAL A 480 -11.78 11.87 11.63
C VAL A 480 -12.99 12.76 11.88
N ALA A 481 -14.03 12.64 11.06
CA ALA A 481 -15.03 13.69 11.00
C ALA A 481 -16.47 13.27 10.70
N ASN A 482 -17.43 13.93 11.36
CA ASN A 482 -18.84 13.99 10.94
C ASN A 482 -19.11 15.31 10.20
N ARG A 483 -18.41 15.56 9.08
CA ARG A 483 -18.39 16.90 8.45
C ARG A 483 -19.24 17.06 7.19
N TYR A 484 -19.36 16.05 6.33
CA TYR A 484 -20.11 16.18 5.07
C TYR A 484 -21.60 15.87 5.19
N THR A 485 -22.41 16.53 4.36
CA THR A 485 -23.82 16.19 4.19
C THR A 485 -23.98 14.68 3.95
N GLY A 486 -24.98 14.07 4.57
CA GLY A 486 -25.17 12.61 4.54
C GLY A 486 -24.42 11.83 5.62
N VAL A 487 -23.50 12.47 6.36
CA VAL A 487 -22.79 11.88 7.50
C VAL A 487 -23.49 12.25 8.81
N HIS A 488 -24.43 11.40 9.24
CA HIS A 488 -25.19 11.52 10.49
C HIS A 488 -25.90 10.18 10.81
N GLY A 489 -26.28 9.96 12.06
CA GLY A 489 -26.93 8.75 12.53
C GLY A 489 -26.12 7.50 12.17
N PRO A 490 -26.65 6.56 11.37
CA PRO A 490 -25.95 5.31 11.03
C PRO A 490 -24.62 5.49 10.29
N THR A 491 -24.42 6.63 9.60
CA THR A 491 -23.23 6.88 8.79
C THR A 491 -22.14 7.66 9.54
N ALA A 492 -22.45 8.21 10.70
CA ALA A 492 -21.47 8.92 11.50
C ALA A 492 -20.37 8.02 12.07
N VAL A 493 -19.32 8.66 12.56
CA VAL A 493 -18.21 7.99 13.22
C VAL A 493 -18.73 7.16 14.40
N ALA A 494 -18.57 5.84 14.29
CA ALA A 494 -19.04 4.87 15.26
C ALA A 494 -18.07 3.66 15.37
N GLY A 495 -18.33 2.77 16.33
CA GLY A 495 -17.48 1.59 16.55
C GLY A 495 -16.06 2.00 16.97
N THR A 496 -15.05 1.31 16.44
CA THR A 496 -13.64 1.63 16.74
C THR A 496 -12.93 2.25 15.54
N ILE A 497 -12.42 3.47 15.68
CA ILE A 497 -11.53 4.09 14.70
C ILE A 497 -10.08 3.95 15.20
N THR A 498 -9.27 3.17 14.50
CA THR A 498 -7.87 2.93 14.86
C THR A 498 -6.95 3.79 14.02
N VAL A 499 -6.22 4.71 14.64
CA VAL A 499 -5.20 5.56 14.03
C VAL A 499 -3.84 5.24 14.66
N ALA A 500 -3.14 4.23 14.14
CA ALA A 500 -1.98 3.66 14.84
C ALA A 500 -0.72 3.59 13.98
N ARG A 501 0.45 3.83 14.59
CA ARG A 501 1.76 3.73 13.93
C ARG A 501 1.86 4.58 12.66
N ASN A 502 1.32 5.80 12.67
CA ASN A 502 1.48 6.72 11.55
C ASN A 502 2.63 7.70 11.82
N THR A 503 3.29 8.18 10.77
CA THR A 503 4.24 9.30 10.85
C THR A 503 3.76 10.43 9.96
N LEU A 504 3.61 11.62 10.55
CA LEU A 504 3.10 12.81 9.90
C LEU A 504 4.20 13.87 9.93
N ILE A 505 4.73 14.24 8.75
CA ILE A 505 5.85 15.17 8.60
C ILE A 505 5.33 16.46 7.98
N ARG A 506 5.51 17.61 8.63
CA ARG A 506 5.13 18.92 8.07
C ARG A 506 3.65 19.03 7.66
N ASN A 507 2.79 18.30 8.37
CA ASN A 507 1.35 18.27 8.16
C ASN A 507 0.61 19.24 9.10
N GLY A 508 -0.62 19.57 8.70
CA GLY A 508 -1.47 20.53 9.40
C GLY A 508 -1.12 21.94 8.95
N ASN A 509 -1.88 22.47 8.00
CA ASN A 509 -1.57 23.74 7.35
C ASN A 509 -2.72 24.75 7.51
N SER A 510 -2.55 25.96 6.94
CA SER A 510 -3.54 27.04 6.99
C SER A 510 -4.88 26.57 6.44
N ASP A 511 -5.98 26.88 7.13
CA ASP A 511 -7.30 26.90 6.50
C ASP A 511 -7.59 28.34 6.05
N TYR A 512 -7.61 28.54 4.73
CA TYR A 512 -7.76 29.86 4.15
C TYR A 512 -9.13 30.50 4.45
N ASN A 513 -10.17 29.67 4.65
CA ASN A 513 -11.51 30.16 4.93
C ASN A 513 -11.63 30.62 6.39
N TRP A 514 -11.02 29.87 7.31
CA TRP A 514 -11.10 30.13 8.74
C TRP A 514 -10.05 31.12 9.26
N ARG A 515 -8.98 31.35 8.49
CA ARG A 515 -7.87 32.25 8.84
C ARG A 515 -7.11 31.81 10.10
N PHE A 516 -7.07 30.49 10.32
CA PHE A 516 -6.16 29.81 11.25
C PHE A 516 -5.82 28.44 10.66
N GLY A 517 -4.76 27.79 11.13
CA GLY A 517 -4.38 26.47 10.63
C GLY A 517 -5.06 25.30 11.32
N VAL A 518 -5.14 24.17 10.62
CA VAL A 518 -5.63 22.91 11.16
C VAL A 518 -4.48 22.06 11.72
N GLY A 519 -4.83 21.11 12.57
CA GLY A 519 -3.87 20.19 13.17
C GLY A 519 -3.33 19.16 12.17
N ALA A 520 -2.15 18.60 12.44
CA ALA A 520 -1.67 17.42 11.73
C ALA A 520 -2.64 16.23 11.90
N ILE A 521 -3.21 16.06 13.09
CA ILE A 521 -4.38 15.21 13.33
C ILE A 521 -5.51 16.09 13.86
N TRP A 522 -6.70 15.95 13.30
CA TRP A 522 -7.84 16.77 13.69
C TRP A 522 -9.17 16.03 13.69
N PHE A 523 -10.09 16.52 14.51
CA PHE A 523 -11.41 15.93 14.75
C PHE A 523 -12.48 17.00 14.56
N SER A 524 -13.48 16.68 13.74
CA SER A 524 -14.62 17.55 13.48
C SER A 524 -15.93 16.81 13.70
N ALA A 525 -16.82 17.38 14.50
CA ALA A 525 -18.16 16.83 14.75
C ALA A 525 -19.25 17.80 14.28
N LEU A 526 -19.08 18.36 13.08
CA LEU A 526 -19.93 19.44 12.55
C LEU A 526 -21.41 19.08 12.45
N ASN A 527 -21.74 17.95 11.82
CA ASN A 527 -23.13 17.58 11.55
C ASN A 527 -23.82 16.96 12.76
N GLU A 528 -23.06 16.26 13.59
CA GLU A 528 -23.51 15.79 14.91
C GLU A 528 -22.32 15.41 15.80
N PRO A 529 -22.51 15.42 17.14
CA PRO A 529 -21.48 15.01 18.09
C PRO A 529 -20.93 13.61 17.81
N ILE A 530 -19.62 13.43 17.92
CA ILE A 530 -19.02 12.09 17.94
C ILE A 530 -19.11 11.55 19.36
N GLN A 531 -20.06 10.65 19.61
CA GLN A 531 -20.31 10.05 20.92
C GLN A 531 -20.47 8.53 20.79
N GLY A 532 -19.91 7.78 21.74
CA GLY A 532 -20.00 6.31 21.76
C GLY A 532 -19.04 5.58 20.80
N ALA A 533 -18.27 6.30 19.99
CA ALA A 533 -17.14 5.76 19.25
C ALA A 533 -15.89 5.64 20.14
N SER A 534 -15.03 4.67 19.85
CA SER A 534 -13.68 4.57 20.40
C SER A 534 -12.69 5.01 19.34
N ILE A 535 -12.09 6.19 19.51
CA ILE A 535 -11.06 6.70 18.60
C ILE A 535 -9.71 6.53 19.28
N VAL A 536 -8.89 5.62 18.76
CA VAL A 536 -7.61 5.24 19.35
C VAL A 536 -6.48 5.74 18.47
N VAL A 537 -5.76 6.76 18.96
CA VAL A 537 -4.53 7.26 18.35
C VAL A 537 -3.34 6.67 19.11
N SER A 538 -2.53 5.84 18.47
CA SER A 538 -1.41 5.19 19.16
C SER A 538 -0.11 5.11 18.36
N ASP A 539 1.02 5.09 19.09
CA ASP A 539 2.37 4.91 18.54
C ASP A 539 2.65 5.83 17.34
N THR A 540 2.16 7.06 17.38
CA THR A 540 2.12 7.97 16.22
C THR A 540 3.11 9.11 16.40
N ASP A 541 3.79 9.46 15.32
CA ASP A 541 4.78 10.52 15.25
C ASP A 541 4.24 11.71 14.48
N ILE A 542 4.22 12.87 15.12
CA ILE A 542 3.85 14.15 14.53
C ILE A 542 5.10 15.02 14.55
N LEU A 543 5.68 15.24 13.37
CA LEU A 543 7.01 15.80 13.20
C LEU A 543 6.91 17.10 12.42
N ASP A 544 7.34 18.19 13.04
CA ASP A 544 7.45 19.51 12.44
C ASP A 544 6.14 20.04 11.82
N SER A 545 5.01 19.89 12.51
CA SER A 545 3.70 20.35 12.03
C SER A 545 3.71 21.82 11.63
N SER A 546 3.08 22.17 10.50
CA SER A 546 3.10 23.57 10.01
C SER A 546 2.28 24.51 10.89
N TYR A 547 1.24 23.99 11.57
CA TYR A 547 0.48 24.69 12.61
C TYR A 547 0.40 23.82 13.88
N ALA A 548 -0.81 23.44 14.31
CA ALA A 548 -0.99 22.66 15.52
C ALA A 548 -0.70 21.18 15.25
N ALA A 549 -0.32 20.43 16.29
CA ALA A 549 -0.19 18.98 16.17
C ALA A 549 -1.57 18.29 16.22
N LEU A 550 -2.36 18.59 17.26
CA LEU A 550 -3.69 18.01 17.49
C LEU A 550 -4.77 19.09 17.53
N HIS A 551 -5.93 18.84 16.91
CA HIS A 551 -6.98 19.85 16.79
C HIS A 551 -8.41 19.30 16.94
N TRP A 552 -9.27 19.99 17.70
CA TRP A 552 -10.70 19.67 17.87
C TRP A 552 -11.56 20.87 17.49
N ILE A 553 -12.57 20.68 16.63
CA ILE A 553 -13.38 21.77 16.09
C ILE A 553 -14.82 21.33 15.72
N GLU A 554 -15.68 22.33 15.48
CA GLU A 554 -17.03 22.25 14.88
C GLU A 554 -18.12 21.53 15.71
N GLY A 555 -17.76 20.66 16.66
CA GLY A 555 -18.73 20.01 17.53
C GLY A 555 -18.11 19.16 18.64
N ALA A 556 -18.94 18.72 19.58
CA ALA A 556 -18.49 17.95 20.73
C ALA A 556 -18.04 16.53 20.33
N THR A 557 -16.95 16.07 20.95
CA THR A 557 -16.40 14.72 20.75
C THR A 557 -16.20 14.00 22.08
N SER A 558 -16.20 12.66 22.08
CA SER A 558 -15.78 11.85 23.23
C SER A 558 -15.18 10.53 22.79
N GLY A 559 -14.57 9.80 23.72
CA GLY A 559 -13.99 8.48 23.45
C GLY A 559 -12.67 8.51 22.68
N ILE A 560 -11.98 9.66 22.66
CA ILE A 560 -10.68 9.81 22.00
C ILE A 560 -9.56 9.48 23.01
N SER A 561 -8.62 8.63 22.61
CA SER A 561 -7.46 8.26 23.41
C SER A 561 -6.16 8.40 22.63
N PHE A 562 -5.12 8.93 23.26
CA PHE A 562 -3.78 9.05 22.72
C PHE A 562 -2.81 8.23 23.57
N THR A 563 -2.10 7.29 22.97
CA THR A 563 -1.10 6.45 23.65
C THR A 563 0.21 6.41 22.89
N ASN A 564 1.35 6.71 23.53
CA ASN A 564 2.68 6.70 22.89
C ASN A 564 2.77 7.62 21.66
N VAL A 565 2.26 8.85 21.79
CA VAL A 565 2.32 9.84 20.71
C VAL A 565 3.47 10.79 20.95
N ARG A 566 4.32 10.98 19.94
CA ARG A 566 5.36 12.00 19.94
C ARG A 566 4.94 13.16 19.06
N ILE A 567 5.03 14.35 19.62
CA ILE A 567 4.97 15.62 18.90
C ILE A 567 6.37 16.22 19.00
N ASP A 568 7.05 16.39 17.88
CA ASP A 568 8.38 16.99 17.83
C ASP A 568 8.40 18.09 16.78
N GLY A 569 8.19 19.33 17.23
CA GLY A 569 7.94 20.48 16.36
C GLY A 569 6.45 20.69 16.07
N ALA A 570 5.91 21.84 16.48
CA ALA A 570 4.62 22.33 16.01
C ALA A 570 4.68 23.84 15.84
N GLY A 571 4.28 24.33 14.66
CA GLY A 571 4.36 25.73 14.28
C GLY A 571 3.49 26.66 15.12
N THR A 572 2.46 26.12 15.78
CA THR A 572 1.68 26.84 16.79
C THR A 572 1.62 26.05 18.10
N TYR A 573 0.62 25.19 18.26
CA TYR A 573 0.30 24.55 19.53
C TYR A 573 0.47 23.04 19.45
N ALA A 574 0.77 22.41 20.59
CA ALA A 574 0.62 20.96 20.69
C ALA A 574 -0.87 20.59 20.57
N LEU A 575 -1.73 21.33 21.27
CA LEU A 575 -3.19 21.13 21.27
C LEU A 575 -3.89 22.44 20.89
N GLN A 576 -4.69 22.40 19.84
CA GLN A 576 -5.62 23.46 19.46
C GLN A 576 -7.05 23.00 19.75
N VAL A 577 -7.71 23.65 20.70
CA VAL A 577 -9.02 23.23 21.20
C VAL A 577 -10.05 24.32 20.91
N GLN A 578 -10.97 24.00 19.99
CA GLN A 578 -12.07 24.87 19.58
C GLN A 578 -13.46 24.23 19.77
N ALA A 579 -13.51 22.97 20.22
CA ALA A 579 -14.75 22.30 20.57
C ALA A 579 -14.62 21.44 21.85
N PRO A 580 -15.71 21.20 22.60
CA PRO A 580 -15.71 20.32 23.77
C PRO A 580 -15.23 18.90 23.42
N SER A 581 -14.47 18.29 24.31
CA SER A 581 -14.03 16.91 24.14
C SER A 581 -13.82 16.19 25.46
N GLN A 582 -14.00 14.87 25.48
CA GLN A 582 -13.49 13.97 26.52
C GLN A 582 -12.35 13.14 25.94
N VAL A 583 -11.14 13.39 26.40
CA VAL A 583 -9.92 12.83 25.81
C VAL A 583 -8.99 12.28 26.88
N SER A 584 -8.33 11.16 26.59
CA SER A 584 -7.27 10.61 27.44
C SER A 584 -5.90 10.66 26.76
N PHE A 585 -4.85 10.94 27.54
CA PHE A 585 -3.47 10.96 27.06
C PHE A 585 -2.60 10.08 27.96
N THR A 586 -1.86 9.14 27.38
CA THR A 586 -0.88 8.29 28.08
C THR A 586 0.42 8.26 27.27
N ASN A 587 1.54 8.57 27.92
CA ASN A 587 2.86 8.64 27.28
C ASN A 587 2.88 9.52 26.01
N VAL A 588 2.19 10.67 26.07
CA VAL A 588 2.23 11.67 25.00
C VAL A 588 3.27 12.72 25.33
N ARG A 589 4.24 12.90 24.43
CA ARG A 589 5.39 13.78 24.65
C ARG A 589 5.44 14.84 23.57
N ALA A 590 5.61 16.09 23.96
CA ALA A 590 5.75 17.21 23.05
C ALA A 590 7.08 17.96 23.27
N THR A 591 7.81 18.20 22.19
CA THR A 591 9.02 19.03 22.14
C THR A 591 8.93 19.98 20.96
N GLY A 592 9.72 21.07 20.98
CA GLY A 592 9.79 21.99 19.84
C GLY A 592 8.48 22.74 19.53
N ILE A 593 7.61 22.97 20.52
CA ILE A 593 6.37 23.74 20.32
C ILE A 593 6.70 25.23 20.24
N ALA A 594 6.27 25.89 19.16
CA ALA A 594 6.59 27.30 18.92
C ALA A 594 6.05 28.24 20.02
N GLN A 595 4.84 27.97 20.51
CA GLN A 595 4.24 28.79 21.56
C GLN A 595 4.70 28.33 22.95
N SER A 596 5.08 29.29 23.80
CA SER A 596 5.48 29.01 25.19
C SER A 596 4.35 28.38 26.02
N THR A 597 3.10 28.70 25.66
CA THR A 597 1.90 28.04 26.17
C THR A 597 1.44 27.01 25.13
N PRO A 598 1.65 25.70 25.36
CA PRO A 598 1.50 24.67 24.32
C PRO A 598 0.05 24.31 23.98
N ILE A 599 -0.93 24.84 24.71
CA ILE A 599 -2.36 24.60 24.51
C ILE A 599 -3.06 25.92 24.20
N HIS A 600 -3.77 25.96 23.07
CA HIS A 600 -4.83 26.93 22.82
C HIS A 600 -6.18 26.32 23.21
N ASN A 601 -6.88 26.90 24.18
CA ASN A 601 -8.21 26.43 24.60
C ASN A 601 -9.10 27.58 25.07
N CYS A 602 -10.07 27.94 24.23
CA CYS A 602 -11.13 28.90 24.55
C CYS A 602 -12.46 28.24 24.99
N VAL A 603 -12.52 26.91 24.97
CA VAL A 603 -13.69 26.11 25.38
C VAL A 603 -13.75 25.96 26.91
N GLY A 604 -12.64 26.22 27.60
CA GLY A 604 -12.53 26.11 29.04
C GLY A 604 -12.74 24.67 29.52
N SER A 605 -13.58 24.49 30.54
CA SER A 605 -13.87 23.18 31.12
C SER A 605 -14.68 22.25 30.20
N GLY A 606 -15.11 22.67 29.01
CA GLY A 606 -15.70 21.75 28.04
C GLY A 606 -14.68 20.75 27.45
N PHE A 607 -13.38 21.03 27.58
CA PHE A 607 -12.31 20.10 27.19
C PHE A 607 -11.76 19.36 28.42
N GLN A 608 -12.20 18.11 28.58
CA GLN A 608 -11.92 17.26 29.71
C GLN A 608 -10.75 16.33 29.39
N ILE A 609 -9.65 16.50 30.12
CA ILE A 609 -8.40 15.75 29.93
C ILE A 609 -8.25 14.72 31.05
N THR A 610 -8.20 13.45 30.67
CA THR A 610 -7.76 12.36 31.56
C THR A 610 -6.28 12.08 31.30
N GLN A 611 -5.41 12.36 32.27
CA GLN A 611 -3.97 12.09 32.15
C GLN A 611 -3.60 10.72 32.72
N GLY A 612 -3.10 9.84 31.85
CA GLY A 612 -2.30 8.68 32.23
C GLY A 612 -0.85 9.06 32.55
N THR A 613 0.00 8.04 32.72
CA THR A 613 1.42 8.22 33.03
C THR A 613 2.25 8.62 31.80
N GLY A 614 3.44 9.19 32.01
CA GLY A 614 4.43 9.42 30.95
C GLY A 614 4.22 10.63 30.04
N ASN A 615 3.19 11.45 30.29
CA ASN A 615 2.94 12.67 29.53
C ASN A 615 3.99 13.76 29.84
N SER A 616 4.41 14.53 28.83
CA SER A 616 5.36 15.64 29.04
C SER A 616 5.30 16.70 27.93
N GLY A 617 5.64 17.95 28.27
CA GLY A 617 5.89 19.04 27.32
C GLY A 617 4.68 19.71 26.67
N TRP A 618 3.47 19.15 26.79
CA TRP A 618 2.26 19.73 26.21
C TRP A 618 1.22 20.23 27.21
N TYR A 619 1.22 19.77 28.46
CA TYR A 619 0.15 20.12 29.42
C TYR A 619 0.46 21.41 30.18
N THR A 620 -0.56 22.25 30.33
CA THR A 620 -0.59 23.41 31.23
C THR A 620 -1.97 23.56 31.85
N SER A 621 -2.03 24.01 33.11
CA SER A 621 -3.29 24.36 33.78
C SER A 621 -3.84 25.73 33.36
N THR A 622 -3.04 26.51 32.64
CA THR A 622 -3.38 27.87 32.16
C THR A 622 -3.25 27.92 30.64
N PRO A 623 -4.16 27.26 29.90
CA PRO A 623 -4.12 27.30 28.44
C PRO A 623 -4.31 28.72 27.93
N TYR A 624 -3.71 29.01 26.78
CA TYR A 624 -3.86 30.30 26.13
C TYR A 624 -5.22 30.37 25.43
N CYS A 625 -5.89 31.51 25.54
CA CYS A 625 -7.08 31.84 24.76
C CYS A 625 -6.96 33.30 24.36
N GLY A 626 -6.52 33.54 23.14
CA GLY A 626 -6.26 34.87 22.61
C GLY A 626 -6.09 34.82 21.09
N PRO A 627 -5.64 35.90 20.46
CA PRO A 627 -5.45 35.95 19.01
C PRO A 627 -4.57 34.81 18.48
N TRP A 628 -4.85 34.38 17.25
CA TRP A 628 -4.06 33.36 16.56
C TRP A 628 -2.64 33.87 16.28
N PRO A 629 -1.60 33.12 16.65
CA PRO A 629 -0.22 33.46 16.32
C PRO A 629 0.08 33.13 14.86
N GLU A 630 1.02 33.86 14.27
CA GLU A 630 1.68 33.42 13.04
C GLU A 630 2.48 32.14 13.33
N PRO A 631 2.40 31.10 12.48
CA PRO A 631 3.17 29.87 12.70
C PRO A 631 4.68 30.11 12.60
N GLN A 632 5.46 29.35 13.37
CA GLN A 632 6.93 29.35 13.33
C GLN A 632 7.46 27.96 12.99
N TRP A 633 8.15 27.80 11.87
CA TRP A 633 8.64 26.50 11.40
C TRP A 633 10.11 26.25 11.75
N GLY A 634 10.56 25.00 11.59
CA GLY A 634 11.95 24.62 11.81
C GLY A 634 12.27 24.25 13.27
N GLY A 635 11.23 24.10 14.10
CA GLY A 635 11.33 23.60 15.48
C GLY A 635 11.32 22.07 15.59
N GLY A 636 11.03 21.35 14.49
CA GLY A 636 11.02 19.89 14.47
C GLY A 636 12.36 19.22 14.14
N PRO A 637 12.39 17.88 14.09
CA PRO A 637 13.61 17.12 13.91
C PRO A 637 14.10 17.15 12.45
N THR A 638 15.42 17.07 12.29
CA THR A 638 16.09 16.99 10.97
C THR A 638 16.51 15.57 10.60
N SER A 639 16.33 14.61 11.49
CA SER A 639 16.63 13.19 11.29
C SER A 639 15.47 12.34 11.80
N PRO A 640 15.28 11.12 11.28
CA PRO A 640 14.22 10.23 11.75
C PRO A 640 14.36 10.03 13.25
N PRO A 641 13.33 10.36 14.03
CA PRO A 641 13.42 10.17 15.45
C PRO A 641 13.37 8.66 15.76
N PRO A 642 14.00 8.19 16.85
CA PRO A 642 13.95 6.78 17.23
C PRO A 642 12.49 6.32 17.31
N PRO A 643 12.15 5.06 17.01
CA PRO A 643 10.77 4.59 17.12
C PRO A 643 10.15 4.97 18.48
N THR A 644 8.95 5.59 18.47
CA THR A 644 8.21 6.11 19.66
C THR A 644 7.96 5.05 20.72
N THR A 645 7.97 3.81 20.26
CA THR A 645 8.15 2.56 20.98
C THR A 645 9.09 1.74 20.09
N THR A 646 9.92 0.81 20.63
CA THR A 646 10.35 -0.33 19.80
C THR A 646 9.10 -0.80 19.09
N PRO A 647 9.10 -0.95 17.75
CA PRO A 647 7.89 -1.15 16.98
C PRO A 647 6.97 -2.08 17.76
N PRO A 648 5.66 -1.82 17.85
CA PRO A 648 4.78 -2.94 18.00
C PRO A 648 5.18 -3.85 16.84
N THR A 649 5.89 -4.94 17.14
CA THR A 649 5.49 -6.20 16.56
C THR A 649 4.00 -6.16 16.74
N THR A 650 3.23 -5.86 15.69
CA THR A 650 1.80 -6.17 15.70
C THR A 650 1.76 -7.54 16.36
N PRO A 651 1.05 -7.77 17.48
CA PRO A 651 0.81 -9.12 17.91
C PRO A 651 0.20 -9.79 16.68
N PRO A 652 0.93 -10.64 15.93
CA PRO A 652 0.26 -11.53 15.02
C PRO A 652 -0.63 -12.39 15.91
N PRO A 653 -1.74 -12.87 15.36
CA PRO A 653 -2.89 -13.34 16.09
C PRO A 653 -2.50 -14.01 17.41
N THR A 654 -3.10 -13.58 18.51
CA THR A 654 -2.89 -14.18 19.84
C THR A 654 -3.20 -15.69 19.84
N THR A 655 -3.81 -16.17 18.77
CA THR A 655 -3.90 -17.57 18.35
C THR A 655 -2.92 -17.88 17.20
N PRO A 656 -1.96 -18.82 17.38
CA PRO A 656 -1.16 -19.35 16.28
C PRO A 656 -2.07 -19.84 15.14
N PRO A 657 -1.69 -19.64 13.86
CA PRO A 657 -2.31 -20.33 12.75
C PRO A 657 -2.31 -21.86 12.97
N PRO A 658 -3.24 -22.61 12.37
CA PRO A 658 -3.29 -24.06 12.52
C PRO A 658 -2.00 -24.68 11.96
N GLY A 659 -1.08 -25.08 12.83
CA GLY A 659 0.23 -25.63 12.43
C GLY A 659 1.36 -25.49 13.44
N GLY A 660 1.23 -24.62 14.44
CA GLY A 660 2.18 -24.53 15.56
C GLY A 660 3.52 -23.85 15.25
N ASN A 661 3.74 -23.34 14.03
CA ASN A 661 4.89 -22.49 13.70
C ASN A 661 4.73 -21.12 14.39
N LEU A 662 5.55 -20.88 15.39
CA LEU A 662 5.57 -19.64 16.18
C LEU A 662 6.08 -18.43 15.36
N ALA A 663 6.81 -18.67 14.28
CA ALA A 663 7.46 -17.64 13.44
C ALA A 663 6.63 -17.19 12.23
N GLN A 664 5.63 -17.95 11.79
CA GLN A 664 4.86 -17.60 10.58
C GLN A 664 4.10 -16.27 10.75
N GLY A 665 4.28 -15.36 9.78
CA GLY A 665 3.74 -14.01 9.82
C GLY A 665 4.32 -13.12 10.93
N ARG A 666 5.37 -13.55 11.63
CA ARG A 666 6.03 -12.76 12.68
C ARG A 666 6.96 -11.72 12.07
N PRO A 667 7.20 -10.59 12.76
CA PRO A 667 8.24 -9.65 12.37
C PRO A 667 9.61 -10.31 12.33
N VAL A 668 10.33 -10.06 11.23
CA VAL A 668 11.67 -10.55 11.01
C VAL A 668 12.56 -9.37 10.59
N VAL A 669 13.76 -9.30 11.15
CA VAL A 669 14.77 -8.28 10.84
C VAL A 669 16.02 -8.97 10.32
N ALA A 670 16.55 -8.49 9.21
CA ALA A 670 17.83 -8.94 8.67
C ALA A 670 18.89 -7.84 8.76
N THR A 671 20.17 -8.22 8.80
CA THR A 671 21.31 -7.26 8.73
C THR A 671 21.37 -6.52 7.40
N SER A 672 20.90 -7.14 6.32
CA SER A 672 20.77 -6.54 5.01
C SER A 672 19.79 -7.36 4.18
N HIS A 673 19.40 -6.83 3.03
CA HIS A 673 18.77 -7.63 1.99
C HIS A 673 19.22 -7.12 0.61
N ASN A 674 19.00 -7.95 -0.41
CA ASN A 674 19.25 -7.59 -1.80
C ASN A 674 17.91 -7.54 -2.57
N GLN A 675 17.70 -6.47 -3.34
CA GLN A 675 16.51 -6.29 -4.18
C GLN A 675 15.19 -6.53 -3.41
N SER A 676 14.25 -7.28 -3.98
CA SER A 676 12.95 -7.62 -3.37
C SER A 676 13.01 -8.84 -2.44
N TYR A 677 14.18 -9.43 -2.19
CA TYR A 677 14.37 -10.58 -1.30
C TYR A 677 14.45 -10.15 0.16
N VAL A 678 13.41 -9.45 0.59
CA VAL A 678 13.30 -8.86 1.92
C VAL A 678 13.14 -9.92 2.99
N ALA A 679 13.47 -9.55 4.23
CA ALA A 679 13.48 -10.46 5.37
C ALA A 679 12.10 -11.15 5.57
N GLY A 680 10.99 -10.42 5.37
CA GLY A 680 9.63 -10.92 5.56
C GLY A 680 9.27 -12.14 4.71
N ASN A 681 9.96 -12.35 3.58
CA ASN A 681 9.75 -13.54 2.75
C ASN A 681 10.12 -14.84 3.50
N ALA A 682 11.02 -14.78 4.48
CA ALA A 682 11.43 -15.96 5.24
C ALA A 682 10.37 -16.45 6.25
N VAL A 683 9.22 -15.79 6.37
CA VAL A 683 8.19 -16.11 7.37
C VAL A 683 6.77 -15.99 6.80
N ASP A 684 6.63 -15.86 5.48
CA ASP A 684 5.33 -15.65 4.81
C ASP A 684 4.56 -16.96 4.56
N GLY A 685 5.19 -18.13 4.79
CA GLY A 685 4.60 -19.45 4.54
C GLY A 685 4.60 -19.86 3.06
N ASN A 686 5.31 -19.13 2.20
CA ASN A 686 5.50 -19.41 0.80
C ASN A 686 6.95 -19.84 0.51
N PRO A 687 7.23 -21.16 0.36
CA PRO A 687 8.58 -21.64 0.06
C PRO A 687 9.09 -21.26 -1.35
N GLY A 688 8.27 -20.57 -2.16
CA GLY A 688 8.66 -19.99 -3.45
C GLY A 688 9.22 -18.56 -3.38
N SER A 689 9.04 -17.86 -2.26
CA SER A 689 9.71 -16.58 -1.96
C SER A 689 10.95 -16.85 -1.09
N TYR A 690 11.87 -15.88 -0.97
CA TYR A 690 13.01 -16.00 -0.07
C TYR A 690 13.59 -14.64 0.34
N TRP A 691 14.23 -14.61 1.51
CA TRP A 691 15.14 -13.56 1.91
C TRP A 691 16.55 -13.84 1.36
N GLU A 692 17.25 -12.82 0.90
CA GLU A 692 18.66 -12.84 0.50
C GLU A 692 19.40 -11.64 1.08
N SER A 693 20.54 -11.86 1.74
CA SER A 693 21.40 -10.79 2.26
C SER A 693 22.23 -10.10 1.17
N ALA A 694 22.92 -9.01 1.51
CA ALA A 694 23.98 -8.46 0.67
C ALA A 694 25.05 -9.51 0.33
N ASN A 695 25.51 -9.51 -0.92
CA ASN A 695 26.51 -10.44 -1.42
C ASN A 695 27.90 -10.17 -0.81
N SER A 696 28.64 -11.24 -0.55
CA SER A 696 30.01 -11.25 -0.02
C SER A 696 30.18 -10.55 1.34
N ALA A 697 29.10 -10.41 2.11
CA ALA A 697 29.08 -9.62 3.35
C ALA A 697 28.85 -10.47 4.61
N PHE A 698 29.23 -11.76 4.62
CA PHE A 698 29.10 -12.60 5.81
C PHE A 698 29.95 -12.07 7.00
N PRO A 699 29.50 -12.21 8.26
CA PRO A 699 28.26 -12.85 8.70
C PRO A 699 27.02 -11.98 8.45
N GLN A 700 25.89 -12.65 8.18
CA GLN A 700 24.59 -12.03 8.02
C GLN A 700 23.62 -12.65 9.01
N THR A 701 22.71 -11.85 9.56
CA THR A 701 21.75 -12.31 10.56
C THR A 701 20.32 -12.11 10.11
N LEU A 702 19.46 -13.03 10.53
CA LEU A 702 18.01 -13.00 10.33
C LEU A 702 17.37 -13.32 11.68
N THR A 703 16.65 -12.35 12.26
CA THR A 703 16.09 -12.42 13.62
C THR A 703 14.58 -12.35 13.56
N VAL A 704 13.89 -13.38 14.07
CA VAL A 704 12.43 -13.37 14.25
C VAL A 704 12.07 -12.99 15.68
N ASP A 705 11.07 -12.11 15.85
CA ASP A 705 10.43 -11.83 17.14
C ASP A 705 9.11 -12.62 17.24
N LEU A 706 9.06 -13.59 18.16
CA LEU A 706 7.90 -14.43 18.46
C LEU A 706 6.76 -13.66 19.16
N GLY A 707 6.92 -12.37 19.43
CA GLY A 707 5.95 -11.45 20.05
C GLY A 707 5.83 -11.59 21.57
N SER A 708 6.16 -12.75 22.13
CA SER A 708 6.24 -13.01 23.57
C SER A 708 7.29 -14.09 23.84
N ALA A 709 7.80 -14.17 25.07
CA ALA A 709 8.62 -15.30 25.47
C ALA A 709 7.77 -16.59 25.38
N ARG A 710 8.26 -17.57 24.64
CA ARG A 710 7.65 -18.90 24.48
C ARG A 710 8.74 -19.95 24.60
N SER A 711 8.43 -21.11 25.17
CA SER A 711 9.37 -22.23 25.14
C SER A 711 9.61 -22.63 23.68
N VAL A 712 10.88 -22.61 23.26
CA VAL A 712 11.34 -22.98 21.92
C VAL A 712 12.29 -24.16 22.04
N ASP A 713 12.03 -25.22 21.29
CA ASP A 713 12.86 -26.43 21.25
C ASP A 713 13.32 -26.82 19.84
N ARG A 714 12.85 -26.13 18.80
CA ARG A 714 13.23 -26.45 17.41
C ARG A 714 13.08 -25.28 16.46
N VAL A 715 13.98 -25.22 15.48
CA VAL A 715 13.91 -24.35 14.29
C VAL A 715 13.89 -25.22 13.04
N VAL A 716 13.07 -24.87 12.06
CA VAL A 716 13.09 -25.49 10.73
C VAL A 716 13.36 -24.40 9.70
N LEU A 717 14.35 -24.63 8.83
CA LEU A 717 14.75 -23.72 7.77
C LEU A 717 14.48 -24.38 6.42
N LYS A 718 14.00 -23.60 5.45
CA LYS A 718 13.80 -24.07 4.07
C LYS A 718 14.47 -23.17 3.05
N LEU A 719 14.78 -23.75 1.90
CA LEU A 719 15.06 -23.04 0.65
C LEU A 719 14.04 -23.49 -0.42
N PRO A 720 13.88 -22.74 -1.52
CA PRO A 720 12.97 -23.14 -2.58
C PRO A 720 13.28 -24.56 -3.08
N ALA A 721 12.26 -25.40 -3.23
CA ALA A 721 12.42 -26.84 -3.44
C ALA A 721 13.21 -27.20 -4.71
N GLY A 722 13.20 -26.33 -5.73
CA GLY A 722 13.93 -26.53 -6.99
C GLY A 722 15.38 -26.05 -7.00
N TRP A 723 15.87 -25.44 -5.92
CA TRP A 723 17.26 -24.97 -5.82
C TRP A 723 18.26 -26.12 -5.72
N GLU A 724 19.48 -25.96 -6.24
CA GLU A 724 20.51 -26.99 -6.14
C GLU A 724 20.97 -27.23 -4.70
N ARG A 725 21.44 -28.47 -4.44
CA ARG A 725 21.98 -28.87 -3.14
C ARG A 725 23.08 -27.92 -2.71
N ARG A 726 22.96 -27.36 -1.50
CA ARG A 726 23.94 -26.43 -0.95
C ARG A 726 24.07 -26.55 0.56
N THR A 727 25.15 -26.02 1.11
CA THR A 727 25.38 -25.96 2.56
C THR A 727 25.44 -24.52 3.00
N GLN A 728 24.64 -24.13 3.99
CA GLN A 728 24.81 -22.85 4.68
C GLN A 728 25.39 -23.07 6.07
N THR A 729 26.46 -22.36 6.40
CA THR A 729 27.10 -22.42 7.73
C THR A 729 26.41 -21.40 8.62
N LEU A 730 25.73 -21.87 9.67
CA LEU A 730 24.97 -20.99 10.56
C LEU A 730 24.94 -21.48 12.01
N SER A 731 24.75 -20.53 12.91
CA SER A 731 24.38 -20.76 14.31
C SER A 731 22.98 -20.24 14.59
N VAL A 732 22.34 -20.76 15.65
CA VAL A 732 21.05 -20.29 16.15
C VAL A 732 21.27 -19.68 17.53
N LEU A 733 20.82 -18.44 17.71
CA LEU A 733 20.86 -17.72 18.97
C LEU A 733 19.45 -17.42 19.46
N GLY A 734 19.31 -17.26 20.78
CA GLY A 734 18.04 -16.99 21.43
C GLY A 734 18.16 -15.91 22.48
N SER A 735 17.11 -15.10 22.62
CA SER A 735 17.02 -14.02 23.59
C SER A 735 15.58 -13.86 24.08
N THR A 736 15.40 -13.42 25.32
CA THR A 736 14.09 -13.01 25.88
C THR A 736 13.87 -11.50 25.81
N ASP A 737 14.95 -10.71 25.73
CA ASP A 737 14.96 -9.24 25.83
C ASP A 737 15.41 -8.53 24.55
N GLY A 738 15.96 -9.27 23.57
CA GLY A 738 16.49 -8.75 22.31
C GLY A 738 17.94 -8.23 22.40
N ASN A 739 18.49 -8.13 23.62
CA ASN A 739 19.80 -7.53 23.91
C ASN A 739 20.82 -8.59 24.34
N SER A 740 20.41 -9.51 25.22
CA SER A 740 21.23 -10.58 25.78
C SER A 740 21.00 -11.86 24.96
N TRP A 741 22.04 -12.34 24.27
CA TRP A 741 21.93 -13.48 23.36
C TRP A 741 22.65 -14.71 23.92
N THR A 742 21.98 -15.86 23.84
CA THR A 742 22.54 -17.17 24.16
C THR A 742 22.63 -18.02 22.90
N SER A 743 23.73 -18.75 22.73
CA SER A 743 23.82 -19.73 21.64
C SER A 743 22.92 -20.93 21.96
N LEU A 744 21.96 -21.21 21.08
CA LEU A 744 21.05 -22.35 21.18
C LEU A 744 21.53 -23.54 20.34
N ALA A 745 22.17 -23.24 19.21
CA ALA A 745 22.93 -24.20 18.41
C ALA A 745 24.20 -23.50 17.90
N GLY A 746 25.35 -24.14 18.12
CA GLY A 746 26.64 -23.65 17.63
C GLY A 746 26.71 -23.58 16.10
N SER A 747 27.71 -22.87 15.59
CA SER A 747 27.92 -22.74 14.14
C SER A 747 28.20 -24.11 13.51
N ALA A 748 27.41 -24.48 12.51
CA ALA A 748 27.57 -25.73 11.78
C ALA A 748 27.08 -25.58 10.33
N GLY A 749 27.68 -26.34 9.42
CA GLY A 749 27.18 -26.48 8.04
C GLY A 749 25.85 -27.22 8.01
N ARG A 750 24.82 -26.59 7.45
CA ARG A 750 23.47 -27.13 7.27
C ARG A 750 23.24 -27.42 5.80
N VAL A 751 23.05 -28.69 5.48
CA VAL A 751 22.86 -29.15 4.09
C VAL A 751 21.39 -29.02 3.72
N PHE A 752 21.11 -28.19 2.74
CA PHE A 752 19.82 -28.11 2.05
C PHE A 752 19.91 -29.02 0.83
N ASP A 753 19.16 -30.13 0.88
CA ASP A 753 19.11 -31.15 -0.16
C ASP A 753 17.74 -31.15 -0.83
N PRO A 754 17.64 -30.96 -2.15
CA PRO A 754 16.38 -31.02 -2.88
C PRO A 754 15.67 -32.37 -2.70
N ALA A 755 16.43 -33.45 -2.52
CA ALA A 755 15.89 -34.79 -2.26
C ALA A 755 15.12 -34.86 -0.92
N SER A 756 15.40 -33.97 0.03
CA SER A 756 14.67 -33.83 1.29
C SER A 756 13.84 -32.53 1.34
N GLY A 757 13.46 -32.00 0.17
CA GLY A 757 12.65 -30.79 0.04
C GLY A 757 13.36 -29.50 0.47
N ASN A 758 14.70 -29.45 0.34
CA ASN A 758 15.52 -28.31 0.74
C ASN A 758 15.16 -27.79 2.14
N THR A 759 14.99 -28.72 3.08
CA THR A 759 14.55 -28.43 4.45
C THR A 759 15.58 -28.94 5.46
N VAL A 760 15.90 -28.12 6.46
CA VAL A 760 16.79 -28.45 7.57
C VAL A 760 16.04 -28.24 8.88
N SER A 761 16.05 -29.24 9.76
CA SER A 761 15.50 -29.14 11.11
C SER A 761 16.62 -29.14 12.14
N ILE A 762 16.58 -28.19 13.08
CA ILE A 762 17.60 -27.96 14.11
C ILE A 762 16.90 -28.05 15.48
N GLY A 763 17.19 -29.11 16.23
CA GLY A 763 16.77 -29.23 17.62
C GLY A 763 17.56 -28.28 18.53
N LEU A 764 16.88 -27.71 19.53
CA LEU A 764 17.39 -26.74 20.48
C LEU A 764 17.10 -27.23 21.91
N THR A 765 17.91 -26.82 22.88
CA THR A 765 17.53 -27.00 24.29
C THR A 765 16.27 -26.17 24.57
N ALA A 766 15.20 -26.83 25.00
CA ALA A 766 13.93 -26.19 25.32
C ALA A 766 14.14 -25.06 26.35
N GLY A 767 13.54 -23.91 26.09
CA GLY A 767 13.55 -22.79 27.01
C GLY A 767 12.88 -21.55 26.42
N ASP A 768 12.53 -20.61 27.28
CA ASP A 768 11.78 -19.44 26.88
C ASP A 768 12.61 -18.49 26.02
N ARG A 769 12.13 -18.21 24.81
CA ARG A 769 12.72 -17.26 23.86
C ARG A 769 11.61 -16.35 23.35
N ARG A 770 11.92 -15.07 23.23
CA ARG A 770 11.11 -14.13 22.45
C ARG A 770 11.72 -13.92 21.08
N PHE A 771 13.04 -13.81 21.01
CA PHE A 771 13.75 -13.62 19.76
C PHE A 771 14.59 -14.84 19.42
N VAL A 772 14.54 -15.28 18.17
CA VAL A 772 15.40 -16.34 17.62
C VAL A 772 16.15 -15.78 16.42
N ARG A 773 17.48 -15.89 16.43
CA ARG A 773 18.37 -15.31 15.42
C ARG A 773 19.19 -16.40 14.73
N LEU A 774 19.18 -16.39 13.41
CA LEU A 774 20.19 -17.06 12.60
C LEU A 774 21.39 -16.14 12.45
N SER A 775 22.60 -16.66 12.64
CA SER A 775 23.84 -15.99 12.25
C SER A 775 24.55 -16.87 11.24
N ILE A 776 24.47 -16.49 9.97
CA ILE A 776 24.93 -17.24 8.80
C ILE A 776 26.28 -16.67 8.37
N THR A 777 27.31 -17.52 8.31
CA THR A 777 28.70 -17.14 8.00
C THR A 777 29.18 -17.67 6.66
N GLY A 778 28.37 -18.43 5.93
CA GLY A 778 28.72 -18.89 4.58
C GLY A 778 27.59 -19.67 3.91
N ASN A 779 27.61 -19.71 2.59
CA ASN A 779 26.69 -20.45 1.73
C ASN A 779 27.47 -20.96 0.51
N THR A 780 27.39 -22.27 0.20
CA THR A 780 28.13 -22.86 -0.93
C THR A 780 27.46 -22.66 -2.28
N GLY A 781 26.17 -22.30 -2.32
CA GLY A 781 25.42 -22.11 -3.57
C GLY A 781 25.40 -20.67 -4.08
N TRP A 782 25.63 -19.69 -3.19
CA TRP A 782 25.58 -18.27 -3.53
C TRP A 782 26.39 -17.43 -2.54
N PRO A 783 26.97 -16.27 -2.90
CA PRO A 783 27.77 -15.44 -1.99
C PRO A 783 26.93 -14.65 -0.95
N ALA A 784 25.68 -15.02 -0.68
CA ALA A 784 24.83 -14.41 0.34
C ALA A 784 24.10 -15.45 1.20
N ALA A 785 23.65 -15.03 2.38
CA ALA A 785 22.73 -15.81 3.20
C ALA A 785 21.35 -15.80 2.53
N GLN A 786 20.70 -16.97 2.46
CA GLN A 786 19.38 -17.11 1.82
C GLN A 786 18.46 -17.99 2.67
N VAL A 787 17.19 -17.60 2.85
CA VAL A 787 16.21 -18.40 3.61
C VAL A 787 14.83 -18.20 3.01
N ALA A 788 14.15 -19.27 2.59
CA ALA A 788 12.76 -19.23 2.13
C ALA A 788 11.76 -19.35 3.28
N GLU A 789 12.04 -20.20 4.27
CA GLU A 789 11.23 -20.28 5.50
C GLU A 789 12.13 -20.39 6.73
N PHE A 790 11.77 -19.66 7.77
CA PHE A 790 12.35 -19.65 9.11
C PHE A 790 11.25 -19.95 10.12
N GLU A 791 11.02 -21.24 10.37
CA GLU A 791 9.97 -21.74 11.25
C GLU A 791 10.53 -21.98 12.67
N VAL A 792 9.73 -21.68 13.70
CA VAL A 792 10.11 -21.83 15.12
C VAL A 792 9.03 -22.60 15.88
N TYR A 793 9.43 -23.52 16.76
CA TYR A 793 8.50 -24.39 17.52
C TYR A 793 8.94 -24.54 18.98
N GLY A 794 7.99 -24.81 19.90
CA GLY A 794 8.34 -25.44 21.18
C GLY A 794 7.20 -25.83 22.13
N GLY A 795 7.58 -26.66 23.13
CA GLY A 795 6.74 -27.20 24.21
C GLY A 795 7.12 -28.66 24.53
N SER A 796 7.23 -29.04 25.82
CA SER A 796 7.67 -30.39 26.23
C SER A 796 6.60 -31.47 26.00
N THR A 797 6.57 -32.03 24.78
CA THR A 797 6.40 -33.44 24.35
C THR A 797 5.95 -33.44 22.88
N PRO A 798 6.35 -34.41 22.03
CA PRO A 798 5.90 -34.45 20.64
C PRO A 798 4.37 -34.36 20.63
N PRO A 799 3.77 -33.51 19.80
CA PRO A 799 2.57 -32.76 20.18
C PRO A 799 1.39 -33.68 20.56
N PRO A 800 0.79 -33.53 21.77
CA PRO A 800 -0.57 -33.96 22.05
C PRO A 800 -1.55 -32.92 21.49
N THR A 801 -2.36 -33.37 20.53
CA THR A 801 -3.47 -32.63 19.91
C THR A 801 -4.65 -32.51 20.88
N THR A 802 -4.95 -31.30 21.36
CA THR A 802 -6.22 -30.95 22.04
C THR A 802 -6.91 -29.77 21.33
N PRO A 803 -8.26 -29.66 21.41
CA PRO A 803 -9.13 -29.47 20.26
C PRO A 803 -9.91 -28.14 20.24
N PRO A 804 -10.29 -27.59 19.06
CA PRO A 804 -11.35 -26.59 18.94
C PRO A 804 -12.68 -27.21 18.45
N PRO A 805 -13.78 -26.47 18.58
CA PRO A 805 -14.90 -26.74 19.48
C PRO A 805 -15.77 -27.94 19.09
N THR A 806 -16.47 -28.48 20.08
CA THR A 806 -17.62 -29.38 19.91
C THR A 806 -18.68 -28.73 19.03
N THR A 807 -18.69 -29.06 17.75
CA THR A 807 -19.95 -29.48 17.13
C THR A 807 -20.05 -30.98 17.38
N THR A 808 -21.19 -31.43 17.88
CA THR A 808 -21.49 -32.86 17.96
C THR A 808 -22.09 -33.25 16.61
N PRO A 809 -21.46 -34.13 15.82
CA PRO A 809 -22.22 -34.94 14.88
C PRO A 809 -22.66 -36.26 15.55
N PRO A 810 -23.79 -36.85 15.11
CA PRO A 810 -24.38 -38.05 15.71
C PRO A 810 -23.47 -39.29 15.57
N PRO A 811 -23.74 -40.37 16.31
CA PRO A 811 -22.98 -41.61 16.24
C PRO A 811 -23.16 -42.32 14.88
N ALA A 812 -22.08 -43.00 14.44
CA ALA A 812 -21.96 -43.88 13.26
C ALA A 812 -21.57 -43.27 11.88
N GLY A 813 -20.64 -42.31 11.82
CA GLY A 813 -20.18 -41.69 10.56
C GLY A 813 -18.66 -41.51 10.41
N ASN A 814 -18.23 -41.27 9.15
CA ASN A 814 -16.85 -41.07 8.67
C ASN A 814 -15.94 -40.30 9.66
N LEU A 815 -14.93 -40.99 10.20
CA LEU A 815 -13.94 -40.48 11.15
C LEU A 815 -12.98 -39.44 10.56
N ALA A 816 -12.84 -39.41 9.23
CA ALA A 816 -11.95 -38.51 8.51
C ALA A 816 -12.61 -37.18 8.12
N LEU A 817 -13.93 -37.02 8.26
CA LEU A 817 -14.63 -35.78 7.88
C LEU A 817 -14.09 -34.57 8.68
N GLY A 818 -13.67 -33.53 7.97
CA GLY A 818 -13.08 -32.30 8.52
C GLY A 818 -11.71 -32.48 9.18
N ARG A 819 -11.05 -33.65 9.00
CA ARG A 819 -9.76 -33.94 9.64
C ARG A 819 -8.58 -33.33 8.88
N PRO A 820 -7.46 -33.00 9.57
CA PRO A 820 -6.25 -32.58 8.89
C PRO A 820 -5.77 -33.64 7.88
N VAL A 821 -5.42 -33.18 6.69
CA VAL A 821 -4.94 -34.04 5.60
C VAL A 821 -3.73 -33.39 4.93
N THR A 822 -2.75 -34.21 4.56
CA THR A 822 -1.51 -33.80 3.89
C THR A 822 -1.31 -34.66 2.65
N ALA A 823 -0.78 -34.08 1.57
CA ALA A 823 -0.44 -34.81 0.35
C ALA A 823 0.98 -34.48 -0.11
N THR A 824 1.59 -35.37 -0.89
CA THR A 824 2.92 -35.17 -1.47
C THR A 824 3.00 -33.99 -2.43
N SER A 825 1.88 -33.68 -3.09
CA SER A 825 1.74 -32.53 -3.97
C SER A 825 0.26 -32.25 -4.22
N HIS A 826 -0.03 -31.13 -4.86
CA HIS A 826 -1.29 -30.90 -5.53
C HIS A 826 -1.07 -30.07 -6.80
N THR A 827 -2.01 -30.13 -7.72
CA THR A 827 -2.06 -29.28 -8.92
C THR A 827 -3.21 -28.30 -8.79
N ASP A 828 -2.95 -27.02 -9.07
CA ASP A 828 -3.96 -25.96 -9.12
C ASP A 828 -4.78 -25.84 -7.81
N VAL A 829 -6.09 -25.60 -7.87
CA VAL A 829 -7.00 -25.51 -6.72
C VAL A 829 -7.40 -26.87 -6.12
N TYR A 830 -6.95 -28.00 -6.68
CA TYR A 830 -7.34 -29.36 -6.28
C TYR A 830 -6.55 -29.85 -5.07
N THR A 831 -6.74 -29.16 -3.94
CA THR A 831 -6.00 -29.37 -2.70
C THR A 831 -6.42 -30.63 -1.94
N ALA A 832 -5.54 -31.13 -1.06
CA ALA A 832 -5.78 -32.34 -0.28
C ALA A 832 -7.01 -32.24 0.65
N THR A 833 -7.35 -31.04 1.13
CA THR A 833 -8.48 -30.78 2.04
C THR A 833 -9.83 -31.14 1.41
N ASN A 834 -9.91 -31.14 0.08
CA ASN A 834 -11.11 -31.57 -0.63
C ASN A 834 -11.44 -33.05 -0.37
N THR A 835 -10.47 -33.88 0.05
CA THR A 835 -10.72 -35.32 0.30
C THR A 835 -11.44 -35.62 1.60
N VAL A 836 -11.71 -34.61 2.42
CA VAL A 836 -12.27 -34.77 3.76
C VAL A 836 -13.34 -33.72 4.04
N ASP A 837 -13.87 -33.06 3.02
CA ASP A 837 -14.86 -31.97 3.16
C ASP A 837 -16.31 -32.48 3.10
N GLY A 838 -16.52 -33.75 2.74
CA GLY A 838 -17.84 -34.37 2.62
C GLY A 838 -18.57 -34.03 1.32
N ASN A 839 -17.88 -33.39 0.36
CA ASN A 839 -18.39 -33.00 -0.93
C ASN A 839 -17.73 -33.81 -2.04
N ALA A 840 -18.39 -34.87 -2.50
CA ALA A 840 -17.87 -35.69 -3.58
C ALA A 840 -17.68 -34.94 -4.93
N ASN A 841 -18.12 -33.68 -5.09
CA ASN A 841 -17.88 -32.90 -6.31
C ASN A 841 -16.55 -32.11 -6.31
N THR A 842 -15.89 -31.97 -5.18
CA THR A 842 -14.53 -31.44 -5.07
C THR A 842 -13.54 -32.62 -5.08
N TYR A 843 -12.29 -32.36 -5.45
CA TYR A 843 -11.27 -33.42 -5.44
C TYR A 843 -9.86 -32.88 -5.24
N TRP A 844 -8.99 -33.75 -4.76
CA TRP A 844 -7.55 -33.60 -4.78
C TRP A 844 -6.98 -34.19 -6.07
N GLU A 845 -6.03 -33.50 -6.68
CA GLU A 845 -5.19 -33.98 -7.78
C GLU A 845 -3.72 -33.75 -7.46
N SER A 846 -2.91 -34.80 -7.50
CA SER A 846 -1.46 -34.67 -7.35
C SER A 846 -0.79 -34.03 -8.56
N ALA A 847 0.51 -33.72 -8.46
CA ALA A 847 1.33 -33.40 -9.62
C ALA A 847 1.23 -34.50 -10.70
N ASN A 848 1.08 -34.08 -11.95
CA ASN A 848 0.98 -34.97 -13.10
C ASN A 848 2.31 -35.69 -13.38
N ASN A 849 2.23 -36.96 -13.80
CA ASN A 849 3.34 -37.84 -14.14
C ASN A 849 4.36 -38.09 -13.01
N ALA A 850 3.94 -37.90 -11.75
CA ALA A 850 4.83 -37.94 -10.60
C ALA A 850 4.54 -39.10 -9.63
N PHE A 851 3.96 -40.21 -10.09
CA PHE A 851 3.73 -41.38 -9.21
C PHE A 851 5.05 -41.95 -8.65
N PRO A 852 5.08 -42.43 -7.39
CA PRO A 852 3.96 -42.52 -6.46
C PRO A 852 3.59 -41.19 -5.80
N GLN A 853 2.30 -41.04 -5.49
CA GLN A 853 1.78 -39.88 -4.78
C GLN A 853 1.02 -40.35 -3.54
N THR A 854 1.16 -39.62 -2.43
CA THR A 854 0.55 -40.00 -1.16
C THR A 854 -0.38 -38.92 -0.63
N ILE A 855 -1.44 -39.36 0.04
CA ILE A 855 -2.32 -38.51 0.83
C ILE A 855 -2.55 -39.17 2.19
N THR A 856 -2.41 -38.41 3.27
CA THR A 856 -2.44 -38.88 4.66
C THR A 856 -3.43 -38.06 5.47
N VAL A 857 -4.42 -38.72 6.08
CA VAL A 857 -5.36 -38.11 7.03
C VAL A 857 -4.93 -38.40 8.47
N ASP A 858 -5.00 -37.39 9.35
CA ASP A 858 -4.82 -37.51 10.80
C ASP A 858 -6.19 -37.48 11.50
N LEU A 859 -6.61 -38.61 12.07
CA LEU A 859 -7.86 -38.74 12.84
C LEU A 859 -7.84 -37.97 14.17
N GLY A 860 -6.70 -37.37 14.54
CA GLY A 860 -6.47 -36.57 15.74
C GLY A 860 -6.12 -37.40 16.98
N THR A 861 -6.68 -38.61 17.09
CA THR A 861 -6.38 -39.61 18.12
C THR A 861 -6.37 -41.00 17.52
N ALA A 862 -5.69 -41.95 18.16
CA ALA A 862 -5.78 -43.35 17.76
C ALA A 862 -7.22 -43.86 17.96
N ARG A 863 -7.79 -44.49 16.93
CA ARG A 863 -9.14 -45.07 16.93
C ARG A 863 -9.10 -46.45 16.30
N GLN A 864 -9.97 -47.35 16.74
CA GLN A 864 -10.21 -48.61 16.04
C GLN A 864 -10.74 -48.30 14.64
N VAL A 865 -10.02 -48.72 13.61
CA VAL A 865 -10.40 -48.54 12.20
C VAL A 865 -10.52 -49.91 11.55
N GLY A 866 -11.64 -50.14 10.86
CA GLY A 866 -11.89 -51.41 10.16
C GLY A 866 -12.09 -51.27 8.66
N ARG A 867 -12.30 -50.05 8.14
CA ARG A 867 -12.54 -49.85 6.71
C ARG A 867 -12.24 -48.41 6.27
N VAL A 868 -11.81 -48.26 5.02
CA VAL A 868 -11.82 -46.98 4.30
C VAL A 868 -12.76 -47.02 3.11
N VAL A 869 -13.40 -45.88 2.82
CA VAL A 869 -14.24 -45.70 1.63
C VAL A 869 -13.64 -44.54 0.84
N LEU A 870 -13.27 -44.82 -0.40
CA LEU A 870 -12.64 -43.88 -1.32
C LEU A 870 -13.65 -43.52 -2.40
N LYS A 871 -13.77 -42.24 -2.75
CA LYS A 871 -14.66 -41.79 -3.83
C LYS A 871 -13.91 -40.94 -4.85
N LEU A 872 -14.38 -40.97 -6.09
CA LEU A 872 -14.10 -39.96 -7.11
C LEU A 872 -15.38 -39.18 -7.42
N PRO A 873 -15.30 -38.05 -8.14
CA PRO A 873 -16.47 -37.28 -8.47
C PRO A 873 -17.60 -38.11 -9.09
N PRO A 874 -18.85 -37.99 -8.57
CA PRO A 874 -19.95 -38.90 -8.92
C PRO A 874 -20.58 -38.57 -10.28
N ALA A 875 -20.17 -37.48 -10.92
CA ALA A 875 -20.67 -37.09 -12.24
C ALA A 875 -20.28 -38.11 -13.32
N SER A 876 -21.18 -38.34 -14.30
CA SER A 876 -20.91 -39.18 -15.48
C SER A 876 -19.74 -38.69 -16.36
N ALA A 877 -19.25 -37.47 -16.11
CA ALA A 877 -18.06 -36.91 -16.73
C ALA A 877 -16.75 -37.66 -16.38
N TRP A 878 -16.70 -38.40 -15.26
CA TRP A 878 -15.55 -39.20 -14.89
C TRP A 878 -15.78 -40.66 -15.27
N GLN A 879 -15.25 -41.09 -16.42
CA GLN A 879 -15.33 -42.47 -16.89
C GLN A 879 -14.70 -43.46 -15.89
N THR A 880 -15.14 -44.73 -15.98
CA THR A 880 -14.60 -45.86 -15.23
C THR A 880 -13.07 -45.86 -15.30
N ARG A 881 -12.41 -45.92 -14.15
CA ARG A 881 -10.95 -45.91 -14.07
C ARG A 881 -10.44 -46.72 -12.88
N THR A 882 -9.21 -47.18 -13.01
CA THR A 882 -8.54 -47.95 -11.96
C THR A 882 -7.39 -47.15 -11.40
N GLN A 883 -7.38 -46.93 -10.08
CA GLN A 883 -6.19 -46.42 -9.39
C GLN A 883 -5.49 -47.55 -8.64
N THR A 884 -4.18 -47.69 -8.86
CA THR A 884 -3.36 -48.68 -8.15
C THR A 884 -2.84 -48.04 -6.87
N LEU A 885 -3.29 -48.54 -5.72
CA LEU A 885 -2.93 -47.96 -4.43
C LEU A 885 -2.82 -49.00 -3.30
N SER A 886 -2.03 -48.66 -2.29
CA SER A 886 -1.97 -49.33 -0.99
C SER A 886 -2.50 -48.43 0.12
N VAL A 887 -3.02 -49.02 1.19
CA VAL A 887 -3.43 -48.31 2.41
C VAL A 887 -2.44 -48.62 3.52
N LEU A 888 -1.84 -47.59 4.11
CA LEU A 888 -0.94 -47.69 5.25
C LEU A 888 -1.58 -47.05 6.48
N GLY A 889 -1.23 -47.54 7.66
CA GLY A 889 -1.71 -47.03 8.93
C GLY A 889 -0.59 -46.85 9.94
N SER A 890 -0.75 -45.85 10.81
CA SER A 890 0.19 -45.51 11.86
C SER A 890 -0.54 -44.95 13.09
N THR A 891 0.02 -45.16 14.28
CA THR A 891 -0.43 -44.51 15.52
C THR A 891 0.37 -43.25 15.85
N ASP A 892 1.58 -43.11 15.31
CA ASP A 892 2.57 -42.08 15.67
C ASP A 892 2.96 -41.15 14.49
N GLY A 893 2.54 -41.46 13.27
CA GLY A 893 2.85 -40.72 12.03
C GLY A 893 4.23 -41.03 11.44
N ASN A 894 5.04 -41.82 12.14
CA ASN A 894 6.44 -42.11 11.79
C ASN A 894 6.63 -43.58 11.38
N THR A 895 6.03 -44.49 12.14
CA THR A 895 6.09 -45.93 11.90
C THR A 895 4.85 -46.36 11.13
N TRP A 896 5.03 -46.86 9.90
CA TRP A 896 3.94 -47.20 9.00
C TRP A 896 3.81 -48.70 8.82
N THR A 897 2.59 -49.21 8.91
CA THR A 897 2.24 -50.59 8.60
C THR A 897 1.35 -50.63 7.37
N THR A 898 1.63 -51.53 6.44
CA THR A 898 0.75 -51.76 5.29
C THR A 898 -0.50 -52.50 5.77
N LEU A 899 -1.66 -51.83 5.72
CA LEU A 899 -2.95 -52.39 6.12
C LEU A 899 -3.68 -53.06 4.95
N ALA A 900 -3.47 -52.54 3.75
CA ALA A 900 -3.87 -53.18 2.50
C ALA A 900 -2.74 -53.00 1.48
N GLY A 901 -2.26 -54.12 0.92
CA GLY A 901 -1.23 -54.11 -0.11
C GLY A 901 -1.65 -53.37 -1.37
N SER A 902 -0.67 -53.02 -2.21
CA SER A 902 -0.92 -52.32 -3.47
C SER A 902 -1.78 -53.18 -4.39
N ALA A 903 -2.90 -52.62 -4.83
CA ALA A 903 -3.83 -53.28 -5.77
C ALA A 903 -4.56 -52.24 -6.62
N GLY A 904 -4.95 -52.63 -7.83
CA GLY A 904 -5.86 -51.84 -8.67
C GLY A 904 -7.25 -51.74 -8.06
N ARG A 905 -7.77 -50.53 -7.91
CA ARG A 905 -9.09 -50.21 -7.39
C ARG A 905 -9.92 -49.53 -8.47
N THR A 906 -10.92 -50.23 -8.98
CA THR A 906 -11.79 -49.73 -10.05
C THR A 906 -12.89 -48.85 -9.46
N PHE A 907 -12.91 -47.58 -9.86
CA PHE A 907 -13.99 -46.63 -9.62
C PHE A 907 -14.89 -46.65 -10.85
N ASP A 908 -16.12 -47.11 -10.67
CA ASP A 908 -17.12 -47.23 -11.73
C ASP A 908 -18.29 -46.26 -11.45
N PRO A 909 -18.63 -45.34 -12.37
CA PRO A 909 -19.78 -44.45 -12.21
C PRO A 909 -21.09 -45.19 -11.97
N ALA A 910 -21.25 -46.41 -12.51
CA ALA A 910 -22.45 -47.23 -12.29
C ALA A 910 -22.62 -47.68 -10.83
N SER A 911 -21.54 -47.69 -10.04
CA SER A 911 -21.56 -47.96 -8.59
C SER A 911 -21.25 -46.71 -7.75
N GLY A 912 -21.38 -45.52 -8.36
CA GLY A 912 -21.18 -44.23 -7.70
C GLY A 912 -19.72 -43.83 -7.51
N ASN A 913 -18.80 -44.32 -8.37
CA ASN A 913 -17.37 -44.01 -8.32
C ASN A 913 -16.79 -44.19 -6.91
N THR A 914 -17.15 -45.29 -6.27
CA THR A 914 -16.83 -45.56 -4.85
C THR A 914 -16.14 -46.91 -4.70
N VAL A 915 -15.08 -46.96 -3.88
CA VAL A 915 -14.36 -48.18 -3.52
C VAL A 915 -14.30 -48.31 -2.01
N SER A 916 -14.68 -49.46 -1.47
CA SER A 916 -14.51 -49.80 -0.05
C SER A 916 -13.38 -50.79 0.16
N ILE A 917 -12.51 -50.55 1.14
CA ILE A 917 -11.38 -51.42 1.47
C ILE A 917 -11.44 -51.75 2.97
N ASN A 918 -11.67 -53.02 3.29
CA ASN A 918 -11.61 -53.52 4.66
C ASN A 918 -10.15 -53.60 5.12
N LEU A 919 -9.91 -53.21 6.36
CA LEU A 919 -8.59 -53.15 6.98
C LEU A 919 -8.56 -54.07 8.21
N PRO A 920 -7.39 -54.64 8.58
CA PRO A 920 -7.25 -55.35 9.83
C PRO A 920 -7.57 -54.42 11.01
N ALA A 921 -8.46 -54.86 11.90
CA ALA A 921 -8.87 -54.11 13.07
C ALA A 921 -7.65 -53.75 13.93
N GLY A 922 -7.66 -52.52 14.45
CA GLY A 922 -6.61 -52.02 15.32
C GLY A 922 -6.59 -50.51 15.38
N ASP A 923 -5.91 -49.98 16.38
CA ASP A 923 -5.82 -48.55 16.60
C ASP A 923 -4.96 -47.87 15.54
N ARG A 924 -5.54 -46.87 14.86
CA ARG A 924 -4.89 -46.02 13.88
C ARG A 924 -5.19 -44.57 14.20
N ARG A 925 -4.17 -43.72 14.13
CA ARG A 925 -4.33 -42.26 14.15
C ARG A 925 -4.19 -41.70 12.75
N TYR A 926 -3.24 -42.22 11.98
CA TYR A 926 -2.99 -41.79 10.61
C TYR A 926 -3.31 -42.89 9.62
N LEU A 927 -3.97 -42.54 8.52
CA LEU A 927 -4.13 -43.40 7.36
C LEU A 927 -3.56 -42.71 6.14
N ARG A 928 -2.75 -43.43 5.36
CA ARG A 928 -2.10 -42.95 4.14
C ARG A 928 -2.49 -43.83 2.96
N LEU A 929 -2.92 -43.19 1.88
CA LEU A 929 -2.94 -43.83 0.57
C LEU A 929 -1.60 -43.59 -0.11
N ASN A 930 -1.05 -44.62 -0.73
CA ASN A 930 0.08 -44.51 -1.62
C ASN A 930 -0.36 -44.99 -3.00
N VAL A 931 -0.58 -44.04 -3.91
CA VAL A 931 -1.10 -44.27 -5.26
C VAL A 931 0.05 -44.32 -6.23
N THR A 932 0.18 -45.43 -6.97
CA THR A 932 1.27 -45.68 -7.92
C THR A 932 0.81 -45.65 -9.38
N GLY A 933 -0.48 -45.47 -9.65
CA GLY A 933 -0.98 -45.31 -11.00
C GLY A 933 -2.48 -45.04 -11.05
N ASN A 934 -2.95 -44.42 -12.13
CA ASN A 934 -4.34 -44.11 -12.42
C ASN A 934 -4.56 -44.24 -13.94
N THR A 935 -5.55 -45.04 -14.36
CA THR A 935 -5.81 -45.25 -15.80
C THR A 935 -6.59 -44.11 -16.45
N GLY A 936 -7.19 -43.21 -15.66
CA GLY A 936 -8.01 -42.10 -16.17
C GLY A 936 -7.27 -40.79 -16.35
N TRP A 937 -6.12 -40.61 -15.67
CA TRP A 937 -5.31 -39.38 -15.70
C TRP A 937 -3.90 -39.69 -15.15
N PRO A 938 -2.82 -39.00 -15.57
CA PRO A 938 -1.47 -39.26 -15.06
C PRO A 938 -1.21 -38.69 -13.64
N ALA A 939 -2.21 -38.63 -12.77
CA ALA A 939 -2.08 -38.18 -11.37
C ALA A 939 -2.95 -39.00 -10.43
N ALA A 940 -2.61 -38.99 -9.14
CA ALA A 940 -3.49 -39.49 -8.11
C ALA A 940 -4.65 -38.52 -7.94
N GLN A 941 -5.87 -39.03 -7.93
CA GLN A 941 -7.08 -38.21 -7.81
C GLN A 941 -7.98 -38.80 -6.73
N LEU A 942 -8.60 -37.96 -5.90
CA LEU A 942 -9.52 -38.45 -4.87
C LEU A 942 -10.52 -37.36 -4.50
N ALA A 943 -11.81 -37.69 -4.47
CA ALA A 943 -12.85 -36.79 -4.00
C ALA A 943 -13.12 -36.97 -2.50
N GLU A 944 -13.15 -38.21 -2.00
CA GLU A 944 -13.33 -38.46 -0.57
C GLU A 944 -12.40 -39.58 -0.09
N PHE A 945 -11.80 -39.37 1.08
CA PHE A 945 -11.03 -40.33 1.86
C PHE A 945 -11.74 -40.58 3.19
N GLU A 946 -12.77 -41.41 3.17
CA GLU A 946 -13.52 -41.73 4.37
C GLU A 946 -12.86 -42.85 5.19
N VAL A 947 -12.90 -42.72 6.51
CA VAL A 947 -12.38 -43.70 7.46
C VAL A 947 -13.49 -44.13 8.40
N HIS A 948 -13.70 -45.42 8.57
CA HIS A 948 -14.79 -45.97 9.37
C HIS A 948 -14.27 -46.90 10.46
N ALA A 949 -14.89 -46.82 11.64
CA ALA A 949 -14.56 -47.71 12.76
C ALA A 949 -14.85 -49.17 12.42
N SER A 950 -14.11 -50.08 13.07
CA SER A 950 -14.26 -51.54 12.93
C SER A 950 -15.49 -52.09 13.61
#